data_AF-A0A3L7TX69-F1
#
_entry.id   AF-A0A3L7TX69-F1
#
_cell.length_a   1.000
_cell.length_b   1.000
_cell.length_c   1.000
_cell.angle_alpha   90.00
_cell.angle_beta   90.00
_cell.angle_gamma   90.00
#
_symmetry.space_group_name_H-M   'P 1'
#
loop_
_entity.id
_entity.type
_entity.pdbx_description
1 polymer ?
#
loop_
_entity_poly.entity_id
_entity_poly.type
_entity_poly.pdbx_seq_one_letter_code
_entity_poly.pdbx_strand_id
1 'polypeptide(L)'
;MPVQPMSGMRRAPQSLAWGRVAVLLAGCVLMLRALAQPMIPGLATGTLDPELRGQVLIEELNCVTCHAGEGSLKARSKQAPRLSEVGSRVNPAYLERYIADPHGTRSGTTMPDVLAALDPEERRQSARAITHFLLSLRKNEFSLQPPDSVAAGHGQRLFVSRGCAACHQPPKSNGVGPLAGSSVPLLALESKYSFRSLSGFLRQPHLSRPSGRMPDMRLSPQDSERIAHYLLQRTRVPGALAYTLYRGQVWEGLNSEEVRAERAGQVRDFSLKSLGEVGHHTAIRYEGWMKIATRGKYRFFLKMNGGSLTIDGHSLVVQEPSDGRGVKEWDVELELESGWRSIQLTYFHTGHDPKFSFEMEGPGFPRNPLPESILSVSREPIAAFEPLSVDPALATQGRQEFATRGCAHCHDDLQVRSAPGPLWASLRAGQGCLSEAVGRWPRYDLNRDQRAHINQALARAQAPEWTDTQRIQKTLVTFNCIACHERSGVGGVAAERAGLFTGTEPGLGDAGRLPPTLNHVGAKLTPDGFRDVLLHGKRARRYLDASMPQYGEAQVGHLVELFARVDHLESARIPEVPLGPLFRNVGHELVGSEGFSCIACHEFNGQKSGEMGAIDLATASRRLQKNWFHLYLREPARFNSTVIMPSYWPEGRSGRTNLLEGDAARQIEALWVYLADGDRAKKPVGLSRQSRELRVGDTTELCRGQGPVGYRGIGVGYPERLNLGFDSGEMALRMLWKGEFVSIDAGHFHPRGTDPITFPPGIPFHRLESPEATWPRKAKTNHLFPHDHGYQFLGYHLDARRRPTFRYRYEGILVEDFFEDVLDAQSKAYFRRTLTFTGPSGSPALTDSSAKSAAQPFEFRAAVGQHITSSSARSFSADSLRLRITSDHSGRVRSGASDEVLILLNPTAGRSTLTLEYQW
;
A
#
# COMPACT_ATOMS: atom_id res chain seq x y z
N MET A 1 56.68 53.11 1.81
CA MET A 1 58.08 53.13 1.35
C MET A 1 58.89 52.21 2.24
N PRO A 2 59.84 51.37 1.74
CA PRO A 2 59.94 50.61 0.48
C PRO A 2 59.71 49.09 0.77
N VAL A 3 59.23 48.18 -0.10
CA VAL A 3 59.63 47.66 -1.43
C VAL A 3 61.04 47.06 -1.49
N GLN A 4 61.16 45.72 -1.63
CA GLN A 4 61.86 45.04 -2.74
C GLN A 4 61.78 43.48 -2.65
N PRO A 5 62.03 42.72 -3.74
CA PRO A 5 61.14 41.64 -4.18
C PRO A 5 61.81 40.29 -4.58
N MET A 6 60.97 39.37 -5.06
CA MET A 6 61.18 38.25 -6.01
C MET A 6 62.22 37.11 -5.74
N SER A 7 61.67 35.89 -5.74
CA SER A 7 61.98 34.76 -6.67
C SER A 7 62.29 33.42 -5.99
N GLY A 8 61.79 32.33 -6.62
CA GLY A 8 62.44 31.02 -6.54
C GLY A 8 61.65 29.88 -5.89
N MET A 9 60.64 29.34 -6.58
CA MET A 9 60.06 28.02 -6.28
C MET A 9 60.97 26.91 -6.83
N ARG A 10 61.49 26.01 -5.98
CA ARG A 10 62.00 24.68 -6.36
C ARG A 10 61.62 23.60 -5.32
N ARG A 11 61.35 22.40 -5.85
CA ARG A 11 60.70 21.20 -5.29
C ARG A 11 61.57 20.37 -4.32
N ALA A 12 60.93 19.58 -3.44
CA ALA A 12 61.20 18.15 -3.10
C ALA A 12 60.26 17.65 -1.96
N PRO A 13 60.10 16.33 -1.66
CA PRO A 13 59.96 15.15 -2.54
C PRO A 13 58.77 14.20 -2.15
N GLN A 14 58.54 13.19 -3.00
CA GLN A 14 57.40 12.27 -3.08
C GLN A 14 57.54 10.96 -2.25
N SER A 15 57.57 10.98 -0.92
CA SER A 15 57.70 9.73 -0.13
C SER A 15 56.53 9.39 0.81
N LEU A 16 55.42 10.13 0.80
CA LEU A 16 54.29 9.93 1.73
C LEU A 16 53.06 9.21 1.13
N ALA A 17 53.09 8.80 -0.14
CA ALA A 17 51.91 8.25 -0.82
C ALA A 17 51.68 6.73 -0.63
N TRP A 18 52.71 5.96 -0.25
CA TRP A 18 52.61 4.49 -0.23
C TRP A 18 52.08 3.91 1.10
N GLY A 19 52.27 4.61 2.22
CA GLY A 19 51.76 4.17 3.53
C GLY A 19 50.24 4.31 3.71
N ARG A 20 49.60 5.25 2.99
CA ARG A 20 48.15 5.48 3.10
C ARG A 20 47.31 4.54 2.25
N VAL A 21 47.85 4.02 1.15
CA VAL A 21 47.16 3.05 0.27
C VAL A 21 47.09 1.67 0.93
N ALA A 22 48.13 1.25 1.66
CA ALA A 22 48.14 -0.02 2.39
C ALA A 22 47.13 -0.07 3.56
N VAL A 23 46.96 1.05 4.28
CA VAL A 23 45.99 1.15 5.40
C VAL A 23 44.55 1.23 4.90
N LEU A 24 44.30 1.84 3.73
CA LEU A 24 42.98 1.85 3.08
C LEU A 24 42.61 0.48 2.48
N LEU A 25 43.57 -0.26 1.91
CA LEU A 25 43.34 -1.64 1.42
C LEU A 25 43.15 -2.63 2.59
N ALA A 26 43.91 -2.51 3.67
CA ALA A 26 43.71 -3.33 4.88
C ALA A 26 42.39 -3.00 5.58
N GLY A 27 41.99 -1.72 5.63
CA GLY A 27 40.71 -1.27 6.17
C GLY A 27 39.49 -1.76 5.35
N CYS A 28 39.61 -1.81 4.02
CA CYS A 28 38.59 -2.40 3.16
C CYS A 28 38.50 -3.93 3.31
N VAL A 29 39.62 -4.64 3.47
CA VAL A 29 39.63 -6.09 3.70
C VAL A 29 39.12 -6.46 5.10
N LEU A 30 39.33 -5.61 6.11
CA LEU A 30 38.79 -5.77 7.46
C LEU A 30 37.29 -5.48 7.55
N MET A 31 36.75 -4.54 6.76
CA MET A 31 35.29 -4.30 6.67
C MET A 31 34.55 -5.38 5.85
N LEU A 32 35.21 -6.02 4.87
CA LEU A 32 34.61 -7.09 4.06
C LEU A 32 34.47 -8.43 4.78
N ARG A 33 35.18 -8.64 5.91
CA ARG A 33 35.03 -9.84 6.76
C ARG A 33 33.85 -9.78 7.74
N ALA A 34 33.09 -8.69 7.77
CA ALA A 34 32.19 -8.41 8.88
C ALA A 34 30.96 -9.34 9.04
N LEU A 35 30.61 -10.24 8.11
CA LEU A 35 29.40 -11.09 8.26
C LEU A 35 29.49 -12.49 7.58
N ALA A 36 30.63 -13.17 7.58
CA ALA A 36 30.73 -14.49 6.96
C ALA A 36 30.03 -15.62 7.77
N GLN A 37 29.90 -15.46 9.09
CA GLN A 37 29.26 -16.42 10.01
C GLN A 37 27.82 -16.82 9.63
N PRO A 38 27.38 -18.07 9.87
CA PRO A 38 26.04 -18.53 9.51
C PRO A 38 24.95 -17.70 10.19
N MET A 39 23.93 -17.29 9.43
CA MET A 39 22.84 -16.46 9.95
C MET A 39 21.54 -17.24 10.07
N ILE A 40 21.00 -17.26 11.29
CA ILE A 40 19.66 -17.75 11.62
C ILE A 40 18.89 -16.54 12.16
N PRO A 41 18.04 -15.87 11.36
CA PRO A 41 17.48 -14.56 11.67
C PRO A 41 16.83 -14.45 13.05
N GLY A 42 16.06 -15.47 13.47
CA GLY A 42 15.39 -15.45 14.76
C GLY A 42 16.34 -15.52 15.96
N LEU A 43 17.58 -16.01 15.80
CA LEU A 43 18.56 -15.98 16.89
C LEU A 43 19.14 -14.58 17.11
N ALA A 44 19.10 -13.72 16.08
CA ALA A 44 19.57 -12.35 16.18
C ALA A 44 18.55 -11.43 16.89
N THR A 45 17.25 -11.73 16.76
CA THR A 45 16.15 -10.93 17.34
C THR A 45 15.52 -11.55 18.58
N GLY A 46 15.71 -12.85 18.80
CA GLY A 46 15.09 -13.59 19.90
C GLY A 46 15.93 -13.60 21.16
N THR A 47 15.28 -13.45 22.30
CA THR A 47 15.84 -13.78 23.62
C THR A 47 15.55 -15.25 23.90
N LEU A 48 16.59 -16.07 23.82
CA LEU A 48 16.55 -17.48 24.19
C LEU A 48 17.66 -17.77 25.18
N ASP A 49 17.43 -18.73 26.06
CA ASP A 49 18.48 -19.32 26.89
C ASP A 49 19.66 -19.82 26.01
N PRO A 50 20.91 -19.61 26.44
CA PRO A 50 22.11 -20.07 25.73
C PRO A 50 22.10 -21.55 25.26
N GLU A 51 21.58 -22.47 26.05
CA GLU A 51 21.49 -23.90 25.70
C GLU A 51 20.49 -24.10 24.55
N LEU A 52 19.34 -23.42 24.61
CA LEU A 52 18.31 -23.50 23.56
C LEU A 52 18.80 -22.85 22.25
N ARG A 53 19.58 -21.77 22.33
CA ARG A 53 20.29 -21.19 21.16
C ARG A 53 21.24 -22.20 20.53
N GLY A 54 22.01 -22.91 21.36
CA GLY A 54 22.89 -23.99 20.94
C GLY A 54 22.15 -25.11 20.21
N GLN A 55 20.99 -25.52 20.74
CA GLN A 55 20.14 -26.53 20.10
C GLN A 55 19.66 -26.09 18.70
N VAL A 56 19.20 -24.83 18.56
CA VAL A 56 18.79 -24.29 17.25
C VAL A 56 19.97 -24.31 16.27
N LEU A 57 21.18 -23.91 16.70
CA LEU A 57 22.38 -23.95 15.87
C LEU A 57 22.72 -25.37 15.42
N ILE A 58 22.70 -26.35 16.33
CA ILE A 58 22.98 -27.76 16.01
C ILE A 58 22.02 -28.30 14.94
N GLU A 59 20.73 -27.99 15.06
CA GLU A 59 19.69 -28.45 14.14
C GLU A 59 19.71 -27.69 12.79
N GLU A 60 19.99 -26.38 12.79
CA GLU A 60 20.06 -25.55 11.58
C GLU A 60 21.34 -25.77 10.75
N LEU A 61 22.45 -26.08 11.43
CA LEU A 61 23.71 -26.47 10.79
C LEU A 61 23.76 -27.95 10.44
N ASN A 62 22.75 -28.70 10.89
CA ASN A 62 22.50 -30.10 10.57
C ASN A 62 23.68 -31.02 10.96
N CYS A 63 24.22 -30.86 12.16
CA CYS A 63 25.42 -31.60 12.59
C CYS A 63 25.25 -33.13 12.52
N VAL A 64 24.01 -33.63 12.69
CA VAL A 64 23.67 -35.05 12.73
C VAL A 64 23.80 -35.78 11.39
N THR A 65 23.89 -35.08 10.26
CA THR A 65 24.16 -35.75 8.97
C THR A 65 25.60 -36.18 8.80
N CYS A 66 26.53 -35.44 9.41
CA CYS A 66 27.95 -35.80 9.45
C CYS A 66 28.27 -36.64 10.69
N HIS A 67 27.57 -36.41 11.80
CA HIS A 67 27.77 -37.14 13.05
C HIS A 67 26.63 -38.12 13.32
N ALA A 68 26.89 -39.41 13.10
CA ALA A 68 25.88 -40.46 13.26
C ALA A 68 25.36 -40.50 14.70
N GLY A 69 24.07 -40.24 14.88
CA GLY A 69 23.39 -40.15 16.18
C GLY A 69 21.94 -40.62 16.11
N GLU A 70 21.17 -40.30 17.15
CA GLU A 70 19.76 -40.70 17.27
C GLU A 70 18.88 -40.14 16.15
N GLY A 71 17.92 -40.97 15.68
CA GLY A 71 16.96 -40.58 14.64
C GLY A 71 16.08 -39.39 15.04
N SER A 72 15.85 -39.17 16.33
CA SER A 72 15.05 -38.05 16.84
C SER A 72 15.68 -36.68 16.51
N LEU A 73 17.00 -36.56 16.60
CA LEU A 73 17.73 -35.34 16.23
C LEU A 73 17.71 -35.12 14.72
N LYS A 74 17.87 -36.19 13.93
CA LYS A 74 17.75 -36.13 12.47
C LYS A 74 16.38 -35.62 12.02
N ALA A 75 15.30 -36.07 12.67
CA ALA A 75 13.94 -35.64 12.35
C ALA A 75 13.69 -34.13 12.61
N ARG A 76 14.37 -33.55 13.60
CA ARG A 76 14.26 -32.11 13.93
C ARG A 76 15.24 -31.22 13.15
N SER A 77 16.29 -31.80 12.58
CA SER A 77 17.34 -31.05 11.89
C SER A 77 16.93 -30.61 10.49
N LYS A 78 17.52 -29.49 10.04
CA LYS A 78 17.24 -28.88 8.75
C LYS A 78 17.75 -29.75 7.60
N GLN A 79 16.86 -30.12 6.69
CA GLN A 79 17.20 -30.79 5.44
C GLN A 79 17.85 -29.80 4.47
N ALA A 80 18.88 -30.26 3.76
CA ALA A 80 19.55 -29.45 2.76
C ALA A 80 18.67 -29.20 1.53
N PRO A 81 18.97 -28.19 0.71
CA PRO A 81 18.28 -27.99 -0.56
C PRO A 81 18.44 -29.19 -1.50
N ARG A 82 17.37 -29.53 -2.23
CA ARG A 82 17.41 -30.56 -3.27
C ARG A 82 18.25 -30.09 -4.47
N LEU A 83 19.07 -30.97 -5.00
CA LEU A 83 20.01 -30.68 -6.08
C LEU A 83 19.65 -31.29 -7.44
N SER A 84 18.69 -32.22 -7.50
CA SER A 84 18.32 -32.97 -8.72
C SER A 84 18.02 -32.07 -9.94
N GLU A 85 17.49 -30.87 -9.72
CA GLU A 85 17.18 -29.87 -10.74
C GLU A 85 17.96 -28.56 -10.55
N VAL A 86 19.11 -28.58 -9.87
CA VAL A 86 19.87 -27.35 -9.59
C VAL A 86 20.39 -26.69 -10.86
N GLY A 87 20.77 -27.47 -11.88
CA GLY A 87 21.34 -26.95 -13.12
C GLY A 87 20.41 -26.03 -13.90
N SER A 88 19.10 -26.27 -13.86
CA SER A 88 18.10 -25.40 -14.51
C SER A 88 17.66 -24.23 -13.65
N ARG A 89 18.04 -24.21 -12.35
CA ARG A 89 17.62 -23.20 -11.37
C ARG A 89 18.69 -22.19 -11.02
N VAL A 90 19.96 -22.52 -11.16
CA VAL A 90 21.08 -21.69 -10.71
C VAL A 90 22.07 -21.51 -11.85
N ASN A 91 22.56 -20.28 -12.01
CA ASN A 91 23.60 -19.95 -12.98
C ASN A 91 24.85 -20.84 -12.76
N PRO A 92 25.34 -21.57 -13.78
CA PRO A 92 26.51 -22.44 -13.67
C PRO A 92 27.75 -21.77 -13.06
N ALA A 93 28.05 -20.53 -13.46
CA ALA A 93 29.21 -19.80 -12.95
C ALA A 93 29.03 -19.39 -11.48
N TYR A 94 27.80 -19.11 -11.05
CA TYR A 94 27.51 -18.91 -9.63
C TYR A 94 27.65 -20.20 -8.84
N LEU A 95 27.14 -21.32 -9.39
CA LEU A 95 27.19 -22.62 -8.74
C LEU A 95 28.63 -23.06 -8.48
N GLU A 96 29.51 -22.94 -9.47
CA GLU A 96 30.94 -23.26 -9.33
C GLU A 96 31.62 -22.39 -8.27
N ARG A 97 31.42 -21.07 -8.31
CA ARG A 97 31.96 -20.16 -7.29
C ARG A 97 31.42 -20.47 -5.89
N TYR A 98 30.14 -20.81 -5.78
CA TYR A 98 29.50 -21.10 -4.50
C TYR A 98 29.96 -22.45 -3.91
N ILE A 99 30.22 -23.46 -4.75
CA ILE A 99 30.82 -24.72 -4.29
C ILE A 99 32.28 -24.50 -3.88
N ALA A 100 33.01 -23.71 -4.68
CA ALA A 100 34.37 -23.36 -4.36
C ALA A 100 34.42 -22.60 -3.04
N ASP A 101 33.67 -21.52 -2.86
CA ASP A 101 33.66 -20.66 -1.66
C ASP A 101 32.23 -20.27 -1.23
N PRO A 102 31.56 -21.10 -0.41
CA PRO A 102 30.19 -20.83 0.03
C PRO A 102 30.05 -19.52 0.79
N HIS A 103 30.96 -19.24 1.73
CA HIS A 103 30.88 -18.11 2.65
C HIS A 103 31.28 -16.79 1.99
N GLY A 104 32.27 -16.80 1.10
CA GLY A 104 32.65 -15.63 0.30
C GLY A 104 31.63 -15.32 -0.81
N THR A 105 31.00 -16.34 -1.40
CA THR A 105 29.97 -16.15 -2.43
C THR A 105 28.61 -15.77 -1.84
N ARG A 106 28.27 -16.28 -0.65
CA ARG A 106 27.04 -15.94 0.06
C ARG A 106 27.27 -15.88 1.57
N SER A 107 27.55 -14.67 2.05
CA SER A 107 27.66 -14.38 3.48
C SER A 107 26.43 -14.85 4.26
N GLY A 108 26.63 -15.46 5.43
CA GLY A 108 25.54 -15.94 6.27
C GLY A 108 24.94 -17.28 5.87
N THR A 109 25.54 -18.00 4.92
CA THR A 109 25.06 -19.32 4.52
C THR A 109 25.24 -20.37 5.62
N THR A 110 24.32 -21.34 5.70
CA THR A 110 24.45 -22.51 6.59
C THR A 110 25.11 -23.69 5.89
N MET A 111 25.48 -23.55 4.61
CA MET A 111 26.26 -24.58 3.91
C MET A 111 27.72 -24.47 4.36
N PRO A 112 28.34 -25.54 4.87
CA PRO A 112 29.75 -25.49 5.22
C PRO A 112 30.63 -25.47 3.98
N ASP A 113 31.82 -24.89 4.12
CA ASP A 113 32.90 -25.06 3.15
C ASP A 113 33.56 -26.43 3.40
N VAL A 114 33.18 -27.42 2.59
CA VAL A 114 33.73 -28.79 2.61
C VAL A 114 35.05 -28.90 1.85
N LEU A 115 35.45 -27.85 1.12
CA LEU A 115 36.68 -27.79 0.33
C LEU A 115 37.76 -26.91 1.00
N ALA A 116 37.50 -26.40 2.21
CA ALA A 116 38.37 -25.47 2.92
C ALA A 116 39.79 -25.98 3.19
N ALA A 117 39.97 -27.30 3.25
CA ALA A 117 41.26 -27.94 3.51
C ALA A 117 42.10 -28.19 2.25
N LEU A 118 41.55 -27.96 1.06
CA LEU A 118 42.25 -28.14 -0.22
C LEU A 118 43.08 -26.92 -0.58
N ASP A 119 44.12 -27.13 -1.37
CA ASP A 119 44.84 -26.01 -1.97
C ASP A 119 43.96 -25.28 -3.03
N PRO A 120 44.31 -24.04 -3.41
CA PRO A 120 43.47 -23.24 -4.31
C PRO A 120 43.24 -23.83 -5.71
N GLU A 121 44.15 -24.65 -6.24
CA GLU A 121 43.98 -25.30 -7.54
C GLU A 121 43.07 -26.52 -7.41
N GLU A 122 43.34 -27.41 -6.45
CA GLU A 122 42.50 -28.57 -6.15
C GLU A 122 41.04 -28.16 -5.86
N ARG A 123 40.87 -27.09 -5.08
CA ARG A 123 39.55 -26.50 -4.77
C ARG A 123 38.81 -26.07 -6.03
N ARG A 124 39.48 -25.40 -6.97
CA ARG A 124 38.87 -24.98 -8.24
C ARG A 124 38.51 -26.17 -9.12
N GLN A 125 39.42 -27.15 -9.23
CA GLN A 125 39.18 -28.37 -10.02
C GLN A 125 38.02 -29.19 -9.46
N SER A 126 37.98 -29.40 -8.14
CA SER A 126 36.89 -30.13 -7.47
C SER A 126 35.55 -29.40 -7.64
N ALA A 127 35.52 -28.07 -7.42
CA ALA A 127 34.30 -27.28 -7.61
C ALA A 127 33.78 -27.33 -9.05
N ARG A 128 34.68 -27.22 -10.04
CA ARG A 128 34.33 -27.35 -11.46
C ARG A 128 33.78 -28.74 -11.79
N ALA A 129 34.47 -29.81 -11.39
CA ALA A 129 34.03 -31.18 -11.61
C ALA A 129 32.63 -31.42 -11.00
N ILE A 130 32.42 -31.03 -9.73
CA ILE A 130 31.12 -31.14 -9.06
C ILE A 130 30.05 -30.34 -9.82
N THR A 131 30.37 -29.14 -10.33
CA THR A 131 29.43 -28.33 -11.11
C THR A 131 29.00 -29.05 -12.38
N HIS A 132 29.94 -29.64 -13.13
CA HIS A 132 29.63 -30.46 -14.31
C HIS A 132 28.73 -31.66 -13.96
N PHE A 133 28.97 -32.33 -12.84
CA PHE A 133 28.10 -33.41 -12.35
C PHE A 133 26.68 -32.90 -12.07
N LEU A 134 26.53 -31.78 -11.36
CA LEU A 134 25.22 -31.23 -11.03
C LEU A 134 24.44 -30.77 -12.27
N LEU A 135 25.14 -30.27 -13.29
CA LEU A 135 24.55 -29.91 -14.58
C LEU A 135 24.17 -31.13 -15.44
N SER A 136 24.77 -32.30 -15.18
CA SER A 136 24.47 -33.53 -15.92
C SER A 136 23.21 -34.26 -15.43
N LEU A 137 22.65 -33.88 -14.27
CA LEU A 137 21.53 -34.59 -13.63
C LEU A 137 20.21 -34.49 -14.42
N ARG A 138 20.00 -33.33 -15.05
CA ARG A 138 18.83 -32.99 -15.86
C ARG A 138 19.24 -32.07 -16.99
N LYS A 139 18.43 -32.00 -18.04
CA LYS A 139 18.62 -31.04 -19.13
C LYS A 139 18.66 -29.62 -18.56
N ASN A 140 19.78 -28.92 -18.78
CA ASN A 140 19.94 -27.54 -18.37
C ASN A 140 19.14 -26.62 -19.30
N GLU A 141 18.16 -25.91 -18.72
CA GLU A 141 17.33 -24.92 -19.43
C GLU A 141 17.51 -23.49 -18.89
N PHE A 142 18.58 -23.26 -18.12
CA PHE A 142 18.87 -21.96 -17.57
C PHE A 142 19.13 -20.95 -18.70
N SER A 143 18.39 -19.84 -18.68
CA SER A 143 18.55 -18.73 -19.61
C SER A 143 18.26 -17.41 -18.91
N LEU A 144 18.98 -16.36 -19.28
CA LEU A 144 18.71 -15.00 -18.79
C LEU A 144 17.62 -14.35 -19.63
N GLN A 145 16.83 -13.49 -18.99
CA GLN A 145 15.75 -12.74 -19.64
C GLN A 145 15.83 -11.28 -19.18
N PRO A 146 15.56 -10.31 -20.07
CA PRO A 146 15.54 -8.91 -19.69
C PRO A 146 14.43 -8.66 -18.66
N PRO A 147 14.66 -7.86 -17.61
CA PRO A 147 13.63 -7.52 -16.65
C PRO A 147 12.58 -6.59 -17.28
N ASP A 148 11.31 -6.79 -16.95
CA ASP A 148 10.24 -5.83 -17.19
C ASP A 148 10.26 -4.78 -16.06
N SER A 149 10.61 -3.54 -16.39
CA SER A 149 10.72 -2.44 -15.43
C SER A 149 9.37 -2.01 -14.84
N VAL A 150 8.28 -2.15 -15.61
CA VAL A 150 6.92 -1.87 -15.13
C VAL A 150 6.53 -2.92 -14.10
N ALA A 151 6.69 -4.21 -14.45
CA ALA A 151 6.41 -5.31 -13.55
C ALA A 151 7.29 -5.25 -12.28
N ALA A 152 8.55 -4.85 -12.41
CA ALA A 152 9.44 -4.59 -11.26
C ALA A 152 8.90 -3.48 -10.34
N GLY A 153 8.36 -2.39 -10.87
CA GLY A 153 7.73 -1.34 -10.06
C GLY A 153 6.53 -1.86 -9.25
N HIS A 154 5.70 -2.73 -9.84
CA HIS A 154 4.64 -3.43 -9.10
C HIS A 154 5.22 -4.43 -8.08
N GLY A 155 6.26 -5.16 -8.47
CA GLY A 155 6.96 -6.14 -7.63
C GLY A 155 7.57 -5.55 -6.38
N GLN A 156 8.08 -4.31 -6.45
CA GLN A 156 8.59 -3.59 -5.29
C GLN A 156 7.51 -3.37 -4.23
N ARG A 157 6.31 -2.91 -4.66
CA ARG A 157 5.18 -2.71 -3.75
C ARG A 157 4.71 -4.03 -3.14
N LEU A 158 4.62 -5.08 -3.95
CA LEU A 158 4.24 -6.42 -3.51
C LEU A 158 5.26 -7.04 -2.54
N PHE A 159 6.57 -6.85 -2.77
CA PHE A 159 7.62 -7.36 -1.89
C PHE A 159 7.44 -6.83 -0.45
N VAL A 160 7.08 -5.55 -0.32
CA VAL A 160 6.82 -4.92 0.97
C VAL A 160 5.48 -5.39 1.52
N SER A 161 4.39 -5.21 0.76
CA SER A 161 3.03 -5.44 1.24
C SER A 161 2.75 -6.91 1.58
N ARG A 162 3.37 -7.87 0.87
CA ARG A 162 3.24 -9.32 1.17
C ARG A 162 4.06 -9.76 2.39
N GLY A 163 4.89 -8.89 2.96
CA GLY A 163 5.67 -9.17 4.17
C GLY A 163 7.07 -9.75 3.91
N CYS A 164 7.57 -9.76 2.67
CA CYS A 164 8.95 -10.24 2.41
C CYS A 164 9.98 -9.39 3.16
N ALA A 165 9.70 -8.09 3.32
CA ALA A 165 10.54 -7.15 4.05
C ALA A 165 10.63 -7.42 5.57
N ALA A 166 9.80 -8.30 6.12
CA ALA A 166 9.89 -8.71 7.53
C ALA A 166 11.12 -9.58 7.80
N CYS A 167 11.54 -10.39 6.83
CA CYS A 167 12.72 -11.27 6.92
C CYS A 167 13.87 -10.82 6.02
N HIS A 168 13.56 -10.19 4.88
CA HIS A 168 14.55 -9.77 3.89
C HIS A 168 14.74 -8.26 3.89
N GLN A 169 15.98 -7.82 3.66
CA GLN A 169 16.21 -6.41 3.37
C GLN A 169 15.71 -6.10 1.95
N PRO A 170 14.87 -5.06 1.74
CA PRO A 170 14.54 -4.59 0.41
C PRO A 170 15.82 -4.17 -0.35
N PRO A 171 16.00 -4.61 -1.62
CA PRO A 171 17.10 -4.13 -2.45
C PRO A 171 17.08 -2.60 -2.55
N LYS A 172 18.11 -1.92 -1.99
CA LYS A 172 18.36 -0.50 -2.30
C LYS A 172 18.91 -0.40 -3.72
N SER A 173 18.56 0.68 -4.44
CA SER A 173 18.96 0.93 -5.82
C SER A 173 20.48 0.87 -6.08
N ASN A 174 21.34 1.01 -5.06
CA ASN A 174 22.81 1.03 -5.25
C ASN A 174 23.61 0.00 -4.44
N GLY A 175 22.97 -0.96 -3.75
CA GLY A 175 23.70 -1.95 -2.93
C GLY A 175 24.35 -1.34 -1.67
N VAL A 176 24.36 -2.11 -0.60
CA VAL A 176 24.99 -1.79 0.70
C VAL A 176 24.40 -0.57 1.43
N GLY A 177 23.29 -0.79 2.14
CA GLY A 177 23.09 -0.16 3.45
C GLY A 177 23.37 -1.22 4.54
N PRO A 178 23.64 -0.83 5.80
CA PRO A 178 23.78 -1.81 6.87
C PRO A 178 22.51 -2.66 6.88
N LEU A 179 22.67 -3.98 6.77
CA LEU A 179 21.60 -4.89 7.11
C LEU A 179 21.22 -4.52 8.55
N ALA A 180 19.93 -4.30 8.82
CA ALA A 180 19.48 -4.53 10.19
C ALA A 180 19.99 -5.94 10.55
N GLY A 181 20.68 -6.12 11.68
CA GLY A 181 21.41 -7.35 12.02
C GLY A 181 20.57 -8.64 12.02
N SER A 182 19.26 -8.52 11.79
CA SER A 182 18.23 -9.54 11.71
C SER A 182 17.73 -9.87 10.29
N SER A 183 18.17 -9.16 9.24
CA SER A 183 17.72 -9.38 7.86
C SER A 183 18.50 -10.51 7.17
N VAL A 184 17.81 -11.40 6.45
CA VAL A 184 18.44 -12.29 5.47
C VAL A 184 18.86 -11.47 4.24
N PRO A 185 20.15 -11.47 3.86
CA PRO A 185 20.62 -10.67 2.75
C PRO A 185 20.17 -11.26 1.41
N LEU A 186 19.70 -10.37 0.53
CA LEU A 186 19.40 -10.66 -0.87
C LEU A 186 20.56 -10.15 -1.75
N LEU A 187 21.70 -10.82 -1.66
CA LEU A 187 22.90 -10.47 -2.42
C LEU A 187 22.70 -10.80 -3.91
N ALA A 188 23.13 -9.87 -4.78
CA ALA A 188 23.28 -9.99 -6.24
C ALA A 188 22.52 -11.17 -6.90
N LEU A 189 21.20 -11.21 -6.74
CA LEU A 189 20.37 -12.35 -7.17
C LEU A 189 20.41 -12.55 -8.69
N GLU A 190 20.65 -11.47 -9.44
CA GLU A 190 20.87 -11.46 -10.89
C GLU A 190 22.06 -12.34 -11.33
N SER A 191 23.04 -12.55 -10.44
CA SER A 191 24.17 -13.43 -10.72
C SER A 191 23.83 -14.91 -10.52
N LYS A 192 22.76 -15.20 -9.79
CA LYS A 192 22.40 -16.55 -9.32
C LYS A 192 21.20 -17.14 -10.05
N TYR A 193 20.13 -16.37 -10.18
CA TYR A 193 18.85 -16.86 -10.68
C TYR A 193 18.52 -16.24 -12.03
N SER A 194 17.88 -17.02 -12.90
CA SER A 194 17.10 -16.50 -14.02
C SER A 194 15.71 -16.07 -13.56
N PHE A 195 15.01 -15.27 -14.37
CA PHE A 195 13.61 -14.92 -14.13
C PHE A 195 12.73 -16.17 -13.92
N ARG A 196 12.76 -17.12 -14.85
CA ARG A 196 11.99 -18.37 -14.74
C ARG A 196 12.28 -19.11 -13.44
N SER A 197 13.56 -19.25 -13.07
CA SER A 197 13.95 -19.99 -11.88
C SER A 197 13.53 -19.29 -10.58
N LEU A 198 13.66 -17.97 -10.49
CA LEU A 198 13.27 -17.22 -9.30
C LEU A 198 11.75 -17.17 -9.16
N SER A 199 11.01 -16.90 -10.23
CA SER A 199 9.54 -16.92 -10.25
C SER A 199 8.99 -18.28 -9.83
N GLY A 200 9.60 -19.38 -10.29
CA GLY A 200 9.24 -20.74 -9.86
C GLY A 200 9.55 -20.98 -8.38
N PHE A 201 10.73 -20.56 -7.92
CA PHE A 201 11.13 -20.69 -6.51
C PHE A 201 10.23 -19.90 -5.55
N LEU A 202 9.85 -18.66 -5.89
CA LEU A 202 8.95 -17.84 -5.07
C LEU A 202 7.55 -18.44 -4.95
N ARG A 203 7.11 -19.14 -6.01
CA ARG A 203 5.80 -19.79 -6.07
C ARG A 203 5.73 -21.09 -5.28
N GLN A 204 6.80 -21.88 -5.29
CA GLN A 204 6.86 -23.20 -4.63
C GLN A 204 8.24 -23.46 -4.01
N PRO A 205 8.62 -22.72 -2.94
CA PRO A 205 9.97 -22.79 -2.39
C PRO A 205 10.32 -24.16 -1.83
N HIS A 206 9.33 -24.86 -1.26
CA HIS A 206 9.51 -26.14 -0.57
C HIS A 206 9.90 -27.31 -1.49
N LEU A 207 9.61 -27.23 -2.80
CA LEU A 207 10.11 -28.22 -3.77
C LEU A 207 11.63 -28.30 -3.77
N SER A 208 12.29 -27.15 -3.59
CA SER A 208 13.75 -27.08 -3.55
C SER A 208 14.32 -26.99 -2.14
N ARG A 209 13.54 -26.50 -1.17
CA ARG A 209 13.95 -26.29 0.23
C ARG A 209 12.89 -26.84 1.18
N PRO A 210 12.85 -28.17 1.40
CA PRO A 210 11.76 -28.83 2.12
C PRO A 210 11.61 -28.40 3.59
N SER A 211 12.66 -27.85 4.20
CA SER A 211 12.62 -27.37 5.58
C SER A 211 11.97 -25.99 5.78
N GLY A 212 11.44 -25.34 4.74
CA GLY A 212 10.51 -24.21 4.92
C GLY A 212 11.08 -22.89 5.45
N ARG A 213 12.39 -22.75 5.71
CA ARG A 213 13.00 -21.47 6.19
C ARG A 213 12.78 -20.30 5.21
N MET A 214 12.62 -20.60 3.91
CA MET A 214 11.90 -19.73 3.00
C MET A 214 10.47 -20.26 2.92
N PRO A 215 9.49 -19.60 3.57
CA PRO A 215 8.12 -20.08 3.58
C PRO A 215 7.44 -19.86 2.23
N ASP A 216 6.37 -20.62 1.99
CA ASP A 216 5.43 -20.34 0.92
C ASP A 216 4.55 -19.16 1.32
N MET A 217 4.65 -18.07 0.55
CA MET A 217 3.90 -16.83 0.76
C MET A 217 2.52 -16.84 0.06
N ARG A 218 2.16 -17.96 -0.58
CA ARG A 218 0.94 -18.18 -1.36
C ARG A 218 0.71 -17.12 -2.43
N LEU A 219 1.79 -16.75 -3.12
CA LEU A 219 1.76 -15.75 -4.18
C LEU A 219 1.01 -16.28 -5.40
N SER A 220 0.24 -15.41 -6.05
CA SER A 220 -0.27 -15.72 -7.39
C SER A 220 0.89 -15.87 -8.38
N PRO A 221 0.68 -16.54 -9.54
CA PRO A 221 1.66 -16.55 -10.63
C PRO A 221 2.19 -15.16 -10.98
N GLN A 222 1.27 -14.20 -11.15
CA GLN A 222 1.59 -12.83 -11.53
C GLN A 222 2.35 -12.08 -10.44
N ASP A 223 1.99 -12.24 -9.16
CA ASP A 223 2.70 -11.59 -8.05
C ASP A 223 4.13 -12.13 -7.93
N SER A 224 4.30 -13.45 -8.11
CA SER A 224 5.62 -14.09 -8.11
C SER A 224 6.52 -13.54 -9.22
N GLU A 225 5.97 -13.37 -10.42
CA GLU A 225 6.68 -12.83 -11.59
C GLU A 225 7.05 -11.35 -11.40
N ARG A 226 6.11 -10.52 -10.92
CA ARG A 226 6.38 -9.11 -10.61
C ARG A 226 7.50 -8.96 -9.57
N ILE A 227 7.44 -9.74 -8.48
CA ILE A 227 8.49 -9.74 -7.46
C ILE A 227 9.82 -10.23 -8.04
N ALA A 228 9.82 -11.26 -8.90
CA ALA A 228 11.04 -11.72 -9.55
C ALA A 228 11.66 -10.66 -10.46
N HIS A 229 10.86 -9.92 -11.25
CA HIS A 229 11.35 -8.78 -12.02
C HIS A 229 11.97 -7.70 -11.13
N TYR A 230 11.36 -7.38 -9.99
CA TYR A 230 11.92 -6.44 -9.02
C TYR A 230 13.26 -6.91 -8.48
N LEU A 231 13.34 -8.17 -8.04
CA LEU A 231 14.57 -8.75 -7.48
C LEU A 231 15.68 -8.94 -8.51
N LEU A 232 15.33 -9.06 -9.80
CA LEU A 232 16.25 -9.26 -10.92
C LEU A 232 16.40 -8.04 -11.82
N GLN A 233 15.96 -6.84 -11.38
CA GLN A 233 15.98 -5.61 -12.17
C GLN A 233 17.39 -5.19 -12.64
N ARG A 234 18.44 -5.74 -12.03
CA ARG A 234 19.85 -5.52 -12.39
C ARG A 234 20.36 -6.50 -13.45
N THR A 235 19.57 -7.51 -13.82
CA THR A 235 19.93 -8.45 -14.88
C THR A 235 20.18 -7.67 -16.17
N ARG A 236 21.31 -7.97 -16.82
CA ARG A 236 21.69 -7.39 -18.11
C ARG A 236 21.67 -8.50 -19.15
N VAL A 237 20.94 -8.27 -20.24
CA VAL A 237 20.85 -9.17 -21.39
C VAL A 237 21.06 -8.31 -22.64
N PRO A 238 21.86 -8.77 -23.62
CA PRO A 238 21.98 -8.07 -24.90
C PRO A 238 20.63 -7.95 -25.60
N GLY A 239 20.39 -6.83 -26.26
CA GLY A 239 19.19 -6.57 -27.05
C GLY A 239 19.33 -5.26 -27.82
N ALA A 240 18.42 -5.02 -28.78
CA ALA A 240 18.46 -3.84 -29.64
C ALA A 240 17.82 -2.61 -29.00
N LEU A 241 16.56 -2.69 -28.57
CA LEU A 241 15.85 -1.56 -27.97
C LEU A 241 15.11 -2.00 -26.70
N ALA A 242 15.11 -1.14 -25.70
CA ALA A 242 14.17 -1.24 -24.59
C ALA A 242 12.85 -0.60 -25.02
N TYR A 243 11.72 -1.13 -24.58
CA TYR A 243 10.42 -0.49 -24.78
C TYR A 243 9.62 -0.43 -23.49
N THR A 244 8.72 0.55 -23.41
CA THR A 244 7.64 0.63 -22.43
C THR A 244 6.33 0.87 -23.17
N LEU A 245 5.33 0.04 -22.91
CA LEU A 245 3.99 0.12 -23.46
C LEU A 245 3.05 0.73 -22.41
N TYR A 246 2.23 1.69 -22.82
CA TYR A 246 1.29 2.44 -22.00
C TYR A 246 -0.14 2.26 -22.51
N ARG A 247 -1.10 2.22 -21.59
CA ARG A 247 -2.55 2.13 -21.86
C ARG A 247 -3.30 3.25 -21.14
N GLY A 248 -4.55 3.44 -21.53
CA GLY A 248 -5.47 4.43 -20.95
C GLY A 248 -5.73 5.58 -21.92
N GLN A 249 -5.96 6.79 -21.41
CA GLN A 249 -6.22 7.97 -22.23
C GLN A 249 -4.93 8.54 -22.83
N VAL A 250 -4.21 7.73 -23.61
CA VAL A 250 -2.88 8.09 -24.14
C VAL A 250 -2.91 9.29 -25.10
N TRP A 251 -4.09 9.67 -25.61
CA TRP A 251 -4.29 10.90 -26.38
C TRP A 251 -4.12 12.19 -25.57
N GLU A 252 -4.13 12.11 -24.23
CA GLU A 252 -3.82 13.22 -23.32
C GLU A 252 -2.31 13.36 -23.02
N GLY A 253 -1.50 12.40 -23.50
CA GLY A 253 -0.06 12.35 -23.27
C GLY A 253 0.36 11.42 -22.13
N LEU A 254 1.64 11.01 -22.16
CA LEU A 254 2.19 10.02 -21.22
C LEU A 254 2.23 10.51 -19.76
N ASN A 255 2.06 11.81 -19.52
CA ASN A 255 2.04 12.41 -18.19
C ASN A 255 0.63 12.50 -17.58
N SER A 256 -0.43 12.12 -18.32
CA SER A 256 -1.79 12.09 -17.77
C SER A 256 -1.93 11.02 -16.68
N GLU A 257 -2.70 11.32 -15.64
CA GLU A 257 -3.02 10.38 -14.55
C GLU A 257 -3.85 9.18 -15.04
N GLU A 258 -4.52 9.36 -16.18
CA GLU A 258 -5.32 8.34 -16.86
C GLU A 258 -4.47 7.43 -17.77
N VAL A 259 -3.15 7.63 -17.81
CA VAL A 259 -2.20 6.79 -18.56
C VAL A 259 -1.33 5.98 -17.61
N ARG A 260 -1.24 4.67 -17.85
CA ARG A 260 -0.43 3.76 -17.04
C ARG A 260 0.48 2.91 -17.92
N ALA A 261 1.72 2.77 -17.50
CA ALA A 261 2.62 1.79 -18.08
C ALA A 261 2.06 0.39 -17.78
N GLU A 262 1.91 -0.43 -18.82
CA GLU A 262 1.34 -1.78 -18.75
C GLU A 262 2.45 -2.84 -18.73
N ARG A 263 3.48 -2.65 -19.57
CA ARG A 263 4.53 -3.65 -19.81
C ARG A 263 5.81 -2.97 -20.29
N ALA A 264 6.96 -3.53 -19.94
CA ALA A 264 8.24 -3.16 -20.53
C ALA A 264 9.08 -4.39 -20.89
N GLY A 265 10.11 -4.20 -21.70
CA GLY A 265 11.04 -5.26 -22.06
C GLY A 265 12.02 -4.83 -23.15
N GLN A 266 12.47 -5.80 -23.94
CA GLN A 266 13.32 -5.56 -25.10
C GLN A 266 12.64 -6.04 -26.38
N VAL A 267 12.95 -5.37 -27.50
CA VAL A 267 12.53 -5.71 -28.86
C VAL A 267 13.72 -5.59 -29.82
N ARG A 268 13.60 -6.25 -30.97
CA ARG A 268 14.67 -6.32 -32.00
C ARG A 268 14.74 -5.08 -32.88
N ASP A 269 13.63 -4.37 -33.01
CA ASP A 269 13.45 -3.22 -33.89
C ASP A 269 12.26 -2.35 -33.42
N PHE A 270 11.89 -1.36 -34.22
CA PHE A 270 10.73 -0.50 -33.98
C PHE A 270 9.40 -1.09 -34.54
N SER A 271 9.42 -2.30 -35.13
CA SER A 271 8.24 -2.89 -35.76
C SER A 271 7.20 -3.23 -34.70
N LEU A 272 5.94 -2.81 -34.90
CA LEU A 272 4.84 -3.17 -34.01
C LEU A 272 4.63 -4.70 -33.94
N LYS A 273 5.00 -5.44 -35.00
CA LYS A 273 4.94 -6.91 -35.01
C LYS A 273 5.82 -7.53 -33.92
N SER A 274 6.93 -6.88 -33.56
CA SER A 274 7.85 -7.32 -32.50
C SER A 274 7.23 -7.25 -31.10
N LEU A 275 6.12 -6.53 -30.94
CA LEU A 275 5.40 -6.36 -29.68
C LEU A 275 4.18 -7.27 -29.52
N GLY A 276 3.79 -7.99 -30.59
CA GLY A 276 2.54 -8.74 -30.69
C GLY A 276 1.37 -7.86 -31.16
N GLU A 277 0.15 -8.17 -30.72
CA GLU A 277 -1.02 -7.34 -31.01
C GLU A 277 -0.97 -6.04 -30.22
N VAL A 278 -0.92 -4.91 -30.94
CA VAL A 278 -1.00 -3.56 -30.37
C VAL A 278 -2.42 -3.04 -30.63
N GLY A 279 -3.23 -2.95 -29.59
CA GLY A 279 -4.59 -2.43 -29.70
C GLY A 279 -4.63 -0.90 -29.79
N HIS A 280 -5.77 -0.36 -30.22
CA HIS A 280 -6.05 1.09 -30.18
C HIS A 280 -5.86 1.66 -28.76
N HIS A 281 -5.60 2.96 -28.66
CA HIS A 281 -5.33 3.66 -27.39
C HIS A 281 -4.10 3.11 -26.63
N THR A 282 -3.04 2.85 -27.38
CA THR A 282 -1.76 2.41 -26.83
C THR A 282 -0.68 3.42 -27.17
N ALA A 283 0.24 3.69 -26.24
CA ALA A 283 1.47 4.40 -26.55
C ALA A 283 2.67 3.51 -26.28
N ILE A 284 3.71 3.64 -27.11
CA ILE A 284 4.93 2.85 -27.01
C ILE A 284 6.11 3.81 -27.01
N ARG A 285 6.95 3.71 -25.98
CA ARG A 285 8.22 4.41 -25.91
C ARG A 285 9.36 3.42 -26.10
N TYR A 286 10.18 3.63 -27.12
CA TYR A 286 11.41 2.91 -27.41
C TYR A 286 12.61 3.73 -26.94
N GLU A 287 13.59 3.08 -26.32
CA GLU A 287 14.81 3.68 -25.79
C GLU A 287 16.01 2.79 -26.09
N GLY A 288 17.11 3.37 -26.56
CA GLY A 288 18.33 2.63 -26.83
C GLY A 288 19.43 3.47 -27.46
N TRP A 289 20.32 2.77 -28.15
CA TRP A 289 21.49 3.31 -28.82
C TRP A 289 21.53 2.85 -30.27
N MET A 290 21.97 3.74 -31.16
CA MET A 290 22.15 3.48 -32.57
C MET A 290 23.62 3.71 -32.93
N LYS A 291 24.26 2.74 -33.60
CA LYS A 291 25.65 2.82 -34.02
C LYS A 291 25.76 3.50 -35.38
N ILE A 292 26.40 4.66 -35.42
CA ILE A 292 26.75 5.37 -36.64
C ILE A 292 28.16 5.00 -37.06
N ALA A 293 28.31 4.39 -38.23
CA ALA A 293 29.60 3.96 -38.77
C ALA A 293 30.42 5.16 -39.29
N THR A 294 29.77 6.02 -40.07
CA THR A 294 30.42 7.13 -40.78
C THR A 294 29.77 8.44 -40.35
N ARG A 295 30.59 9.43 -39.95
CA ARG A 295 30.09 10.79 -39.70
C ARG A 295 29.42 11.33 -40.97
N GLY A 296 28.27 11.98 -40.84
CA GLY A 296 27.65 12.71 -41.93
C GLY A 296 26.18 13.05 -41.68
N LYS A 297 25.49 13.46 -42.74
CA LYS A 297 24.08 13.82 -42.72
C LYS A 297 23.20 12.57 -42.82
N TYR A 298 22.35 12.35 -41.84
CA TYR A 298 21.37 11.28 -41.83
C TYR A 298 19.95 11.86 -41.93
N ARG A 299 19.10 11.25 -42.74
CA ARG A 299 17.68 11.58 -42.88
C ARG A 299 16.83 10.52 -42.23
N PHE A 300 15.82 10.95 -41.48
CA PHE A 300 14.87 10.09 -40.78
C PHE A 300 13.48 10.29 -41.35
N PHE A 301 12.86 9.20 -41.77
CA PHE A 301 11.50 9.20 -42.33
C PHE A 301 10.56 8.53 -41.34
N LEU A 302 9.56 9.27 -40.84
CA LEU A 302 8.58 8.78 -39.87
C LEU A 302 7.18 8.92 -40.43
N LYS A 303 6.35 7.89 -40.24
CA LYS A 303 4.90 7.99 -40.45
C LYS A 303 4.19 7.57 -39.16
N MET A 304 3.38 8.46 -38.57
CA MET A 304 2.64 8.21 -37.33
C MET A 304 1.50 9.20 -37.09
N ASN A 305 0.53 8.81 -36.26
CA ASN A 305 -0.61 9.66 -35.86
C ASN A 305 -0.21 10.67 -34.76
N GLY A 306 0.72 10.29 -33.89
CA GLY A 306 1.31 11.14 -32.86
C GLY A 306 2.56 10.49 -32.29
N GLY A 307 3.47 11.30 -31.74
CA GLY A 307 4.72 10.78 -31.22
C GLY A 307 5.85 11.78 -31.17
N SER A 308 7.03 11.28 -30.81
CA SER A 308 8.25 12.08 -30.77
C SER A 308 9.46 11.24 -31.18
N LEU A 309 10.48 11.90 -31.75
CA LEU A 309 11.80 11.33 -31.99
C LEU A 309 12.86 12.26 -31.40
N THR A 310 13.72 11.68 -30.56
CA THR A 310 14.85 12.36 -29.94
C THR A 310 16.13 11.57 -30.20
N ILE A 311 17.18 12.25 -30.67
CA ILE A 311 18.51 11.66 -30.90
C ILE A 311 19.55 12.51 -30.19
N ASP A 312 20.43 11.88 -29.40
CA ASP A 312 21.43 12.58 -28.55
C ASP A 312 20.82 13.68 -27.65
N GLY A 313 19.56 13.52 -27.25
CA GLY A 313 18.81 14.52 -26.47
C GLY A 313 18.20 15.65 -27.30
N HIS A 314 18.47 15.72 -28.60
CA HIS A 314 17.87 16.68 -29.53
C HIS A 314 16.52 16.16 -30.04
N SER A 315 15.44 16.89 -29.76
CA SER A 315 14.10 16.58 -30.28
C SER A 315 13.98 16.97 -31.75
N LEU A 316 13.84 15.98 -32.63
CA LEU A 316 13.72 16.16 -34.08
C LEU A 316 12.26 16.19 -34.55
N VAL A 317 11.41 15.38 -33.90
CA VAL A 317 9.98 15.35 -34.15
C VAL A 317 9.27 15.43 -32.82
N VAL A 318 8.30 16.33 -32.72
CA VAL A 318 7.37 16.43 -31.59
C VAL A 318 5.98 16.64 -32.16
N GLN A 319 5.10 15.67 -31.94
CA GLN A 319 3.73 15.75 -32.34
C GLN A 319 2.85 15.30 -31.18
N GLU A 320 2.16 16.28 -30.58
CA GLU A 320 1.22 16.05 -29.49
C GLU A 320 0.23 14.93 -29.82
N PRO A 321 -0.12 14.06 -28.88
CA PRO A 321 -1.03 12.96 -29.13
C PRO A 321 -2.46 13.48 -29.42
N SER A 322 -3.28 12.65 -30.07
CA SER A 322 -4.65 13.00 -30.43
C SER A 322 -5.41 11.75 -30.83
N ASP A 323 -6.68 11.69 -30.45
CA ASP A 323 -7.56 10.57 -30.80
C ASP A 323 -8.40 10.81 -32.08
N GLY A 324 -8.31 12.02 -32.67
CA GLY A 324 -8.98 12.35 -33.92
C GLY A 324 -8.05 12.40 -35.13
N ARG A 325 -6.73 12.31 -34.93
CA ARG A 325 -5.77 12.64 -36.00
C ARG A 325 -5.50 11.46 -36.93
N GLY A 326 -5.48 11.74 -38.24
CA GLY A 326 -4.92 10.84 -39.23
C GLY A 326 -3.39 10.77 -39.19
N VAL A 327 -2.83 9.92 -40.05
CA VAL A 327 -1.37 9.71 -40.17
C VAL A 327 -0.69 10.97 -40.71
N LYS A 328 0.45 11.34 -40.11
CA LYS A 328 1.36 12.38 -40.61
C LYS A 328 2.70 11.77 -40.99
N GLU A 329 3.41 12.43 -41.90
CA GLU A 329 4.74 12.04 -42.36
C GLU A 329 5.77 13.13 -42.01
N TRP A 330 6.97 12.71 -41.62
CA TRP A 330 8.11 13.59 -41.35
C TRP A 330 9.34 13.09 -42.11
N ASP A 331 10.16 14.05 -42.53
CA ASP A 331 11.45 13.86 -43.17
C ASP A 331 12.39 14.90 -42.55
N VAL A 332 13.26 14.43 -41.66
CA VAL A 332 14.14 15.30 -40.86
C VAL A 332 15.59 14.91 -41.06
N GLU A 333 16.45 15.90 -41.29
CA GLU A 333 17.90 15.71 -41.44
C GLU A 333 18.61 16.10 -40.14
N LEU A 334 19.61 15.29 -39.74
CA LEU A 334 20.51 15.58 -38.63
C LEU A 334 21.93 15.16 -39.00
N GLU A 335 22.92 16.02 -38.72
CA GLU A 335 24.33 15.65 -38.81
C GLU A 335 24.73 14.85 -37.56
N LEU A 336 25.23 13.62 -37.76
CA LEU A 336 25.64 12.72 -36.69
C LEU A 336 27.13 12.42 -36.79
N GLU A 337 27.84 12.42 -35.67
CA GLU A 337 29.19 11.84 -35.66
C GLU A 337 29.13 10.31 -35.58
N SER A 338 30.24 9.67 -35.93
CA SER A 338 30.42 8.23 -35.72
C SER A 338 30.35 7.84 -34.24
N GLY A 339 30.05 6.57 -33.99
CA GLY A 339 29.91 6.00 -32.65
C GLY A 339 28.45 5.78 -32.23
N TRP A 340 28.24 5.52 -30.95
CA TRP A 340 26.92 5.25 -30.38
C TRP A 340 26.15 6.54 -30.09
N ARG A 341 24.97 6.67 -30.69
CA ARG A 341 24.03 7.78 -30.56
C ARG A 341 22.81 7.34 -29.78
N SER A 342 22.37 8.09 -28.76
CA SER A 342 21.14 7.72 -28.03
C SER A 342 19.96 7.99 -28.92
N ILE A 343 18.98 7.08 -28.91
CA ILE A 343 17.73 7.24 -29.64
C ILE A 343 16.56 6.94 -28.70
N GLN A 344 15.57 7.82 -28.73
CA GLN A 344 14.30 7.64 -28.05
C GLN A 344 13.17 7.99 -29.01
N LEU A 345 12.21 7.08 -29.15
CA LEU A 345 11.05 7.27 -30.01
C LEU A 345 9.79 6.96 -29.22
N THR A 346 8.82 7.87 -29.23
CA THR A 346 7.48 7.61 -28.69
C THR A 346 6.48 7.57 -29.83
N TYR A 347 5.62 6.57 -29.85
CA TYR A 347 4.53 6.42 -30.81
C TYR A 347 3.20 6.28 -30.08
N PHE A 348 2.19 7.04 -30.50
CA PHE A 348 0.82 6.91 -30.03
C PHE A 348 -0.03 6.22 -31.10
N HIS A 349 -0.44 4.98 -30.82
CA HIS A 349 -1.34 4.19 -31.64
C HIS A 349 -2.80 4.60 -31.36
N THR A 350 -3.15 5.80 -31.82
CA THR A 350 -4.46 6.46 -31.67
C THR A 350 -4.88 7.11 -32.98
N GLY A 351 -6.12 7.60 -33.04
CA GLY A 351 -6.64 8.30 -34.21
C GLY A 351 -7.12 7.39 -35.33
N HIS A 352 -7.53 7.99 -36.45
CA HIS A 352 -8.07 7.26 -37.59
C HIS A 352 -6.96 6.49 -38.33
N ASP A 353 -7.19 5.21 -38.60
CA ASP A 353 -6.28 4.29 -39.31
C ASP A 353 -4.83 4.37 -38.81
N PRO A 354 -4.55 4.00 -37.55
CA PRO A 354 -3.24 4.22 -36.97
C PRO A 354 -2.16 3.43 -37.71
N LYS A 355 -1.13 4.15 -38.17
CA LYS A 355 0.02 3.57 -38.88
C LYS A 355 1.32 4.00 -38.23
N PHE A 356 2.34 3.15 -38.33
CA PHE A 356 3.69 3.44 -37.86
C PHE A 356 4.73 2.91 -38.84
N SER A 357 5.65 3.77 -39.27
CA SER A 357 6.89 3.38 -39.94
C SER A 357 8.03 4.31 -39.55
N PHE A 358 9.23 3.75 -39.40
CA PHE A 358 10.43 4.52 -39.11
C PHE A 358 11.61 3.98 -39.93
N GLU A 359 12.15 4.83 -40.81
CA GLU A 359 13.24 4.51 -41.73
C GLU A 359 14.34 5.57 -41.62
N MET A 360 15.55 5.20 -42.01
CA MET A 360 16.72 6.07 -42.03
C MET A 360 17.43 5.97 -43.39
N GLU A 361 18.05 7.05 -43.82
CA GLU A 361 18.98 7.12 -44.96
C GLU A 361 20.23 7.90 -44.53
N GLY A 362 21.41 7.52 -45.03
CA GLY A 362 22.64 8.26 -44.75
C GLY A 362 23.87 7.65 -45.43
N PRO A 363 25.08 8.13 -45.09
CA PRO A 363 26.33 7.65 -45.67
C PRO A 363 26.48 6.12 -45.52
N GLY A 364 26.46 5.41 -46.65
CA GLY A 364 26.56 3.94 -46.68
C GLY A 364 25.31 3.20 -46.18
N PHE A 365 24.18 3.89 -45.98
CA PHE A 365 22.92 3.29 -45.54
C PHE A 365 21.76 3.75 -46.46
N PRO A 366 21.33 2.92 -47.43
CA PRO A 366 20.18 3.25 -48.27
C PRO A 366 18.90 3.28 -47.43
N ARG A 367 17.92 4.10 -47.84
CA ARG A 367 16.64 4.28 -47.12
C ARG A 367 15.99 2.93 -46.79
N ASN A 368 15.99 2.58 -45.51
CA ASN A 368 15.43 1.34 -44.99
C ASN A 368 15.02 1.49 -43.52
N PRO A 369 14.19 0.59 -42.97
CA PRO A 369 14.04 0.42 -41.53
C PRO A 369 15.39 0.21 -40.85
N LEU A 370 15.55 0.74 -39.63
CA LEU A 370 16.80 0.59 -38.87
C LEU A 370 16.99 -0.90 -38.50
N PRO A 371 18.09 -1.57 -38.93
CA PRO A 371 18.30 -2.97 -38.64
C PRO A 371 18.73 -3.20 -37.19
N GLU A 372 18.41 -4.38 -36.65
CA GLU A 372 18.82 -4.82 -35.31
C GLU A 372 20.34 -4.69 -35.09
N SER A 373 21.15 -4.91 -36.13
CA SER A 373 22.62 -4.89 -36.07
C SER A 373 23.25 -3.53 -35.74
N ILE A 374 22.52 -2.43 -35.93
CA ILE A 374 22.99 -1.09 -35.55
C ILE A 374 22.38 -0.61 -34.23
N LEU A 375 21.51 -1.39 -33.60
CA LEU A 375 20.78 -1.00 -32.40
C LEU A 375 21.34 -1.73 -31.16
N SER A 376 21.32 -1.07 -30.00
CA SER A 376 21.65 -1.71 -28.73
C SER A 376 20.98 -1.03 -27.54
N VAL A 377 20.63 -1.83 -26.52
CA VAL A 377 20.15 -1.33 -25.22
C VAL A 377 21.25 -0.68 -24.37
N SER A 378 22.52 -0.80 -24.78
CA SER A 378 23.68 -0.29 -24.05
C SER A 378 24.76 0.25 -24.99
N ARG A 379 25.48 1.30 -24.58
CA ARG A 379 26.72 1.74 -25.25
C ARG A 379 27.85 0.71 -25.10
N GLU A 380 27.90 0.08 -23.93
CA GLU A 380 28.91 -0.93 -23.60
C GLU A 380 28.41 -2.31 -24.03
N PRO A 381 29.26 -3.14 -24.67
CA PRO A 381 28.90 -4.50 -25.02
C PRO A 381 28.47 -5.30 -23.79
N ILE A 382 27.29 -5.92 -23.88
CA ILE A 382 26.83 -6.91 -22.91
C ILE A 382 27.18 -8.28 -23.49
N ALA A 383 27.92 -9.10 -22.74
CA ALA A 383 28.21 -10.46 -23.17
C ALA A 383 26.91 -11.29 -23.20
N ALA A 384 26.70 -12.04 -24.28
CA ALA A 384 25.62 -13.01 -24.33
C ALA A 384 25.88 -14.11 -23.30
N PHE A 385 24.81 -14.58 -22.66
CA PHE A 385 24.92 -15.73 -21.76
C PHE A 385 25.12 -17.00 -22.60
N GLU A 386 26.25 -17.65 -22.42
CA GLU A 386 26.54 -18.96 -23.01
C GLU A 386 26.31 -20.05 -21.97
N PRO A 387 25.33 -20.95 -22.18
CA PRO A 387 25.13 -22.09 -21.30
C PRO A 387 26.39 -22.97 -21.25
N LEU A 388 26.84 -23.30 -20.04
CA LEU A 388 27.98 -24.21 -19.89
C LEU A 388 27.63 -25.59 -20.43
N SER A 389 28.41 -26.06 -21.41
CA SER A 389 28.31 -27.41 -21.95
C SER A 389 28.90 -28.43 -20.99
N VAL A 390 28.17 -29.52 -20.75
CA VAL A 390 28.57 -30.56 -19.80
C VAL A 390 29.66 -31.44 -20.43
N ASP A 391 30.86 -31.35 -19.90
CA ASP A 391 31.92 -32.35 -20.09
C ASP A 391 31.62 -33.66 -19.31
N PRO A 392 31.46 -34.81 -20.00
CA PRO A 392 31.15 -36.10 -19.35
C PRO A 392 32.25 -36.63 -18.43
N ALA A 393 33.52 -36.37 -18.72
CA ALA A 393 34.64 -36.81 -17.89
C ALA A 393 34.64 -36.03 -16.56
N LEU A 394 34.48 -34.70 -16.65
CA LEU A 394 34.34 -33.86 -15.45
C LEU A 394 33.08 -34.20 -14.65
N ALA A 395 31.96 -34.55 -15.31
CA ALA A 395 30.75 -34.97 -14.60
C ALA A 395 30.96 -36.30 -13.83
N THR A 396 31.72 -37.24 -14.41
CA THR A 396 32.06 -38.50 -13.74
C THR A 396 32.97 -38.27 -12.55
N GLN A 397 34.03 -37.46 -12.71
CA GLN A 397 34.92 -37.04 -11.63
C GLN A 397 34.14 -36.29 -10.54
N GLY A 398 33.25 -35.38 -10.94
CA GLY A 398 32.41 -34.59 -10.04
C GLY A 398 31.52 -35.45 -9.16
N ARG A 399 30.98 -36.55 -9.68
CA ARG A 399 30.19 -37.51 -8.89
C ARG A 399 31.04 -38.19 -7.80
N GLN A 400 32.30 -38.51 -8.11
CA GLN A 400 33.24 -39.11 -7.15
C GLN A 400 33.65 -38.10 -6.08
N GLU A 401 33.97 -36.87 -6.49
CA GLU A 401 34.26 -35.75 -5.57
C GLU A 401 33.05 -35.46 -4.68
N PHE A 402 31.84 -35.43 -5.21
CA PHE A 402 30.61 -35.21 -4.44
C PHE A 402 30.43 -36.25 -3.31
N ALA A 403 30.75 -37.52 -3.58
CA ALA A 403 30.73 -38.58 -2.58
C ALA A 403 31.84 -38.42 -1.54
N THR A 404 33.07 -38.20 -2.00
CA THR A 404 34.30 -38.22 -1.18
C THR A 404 34.44 -36.98 -0.30
N ARG A 405 33.97 -35.82 -0.78
CA ARG A 405 33.95 -34.57 0.00
C ARG A 405 32.78 -34.49 0.98
N GLY A 406 31.91 -35.50 0.99
CA GLY A 406 30.80 -35.61 1.95
C GLY A 406 29.57 -34.79 1.58
N CYS A 407 29.45 -34.27 0.36
CA CYS A 407 28.27 -33.52 -0.08
C CYS A 407 26.97 -34.34 0.06
N ALA A 408 27.05 -35.65 -0.19
CA ALA A 408 25.91 -36.56 -0.12
C ALA A 408 25.43 -36.87 1.32
N HIS A 409 26.16 -36.46 2.36
CA HIS A 409 25.65 -36.52 3.74
C HIS A 409 24.44 -35.61 3.94
N CYS A 410 24.47 -34.44 3.32
CA CYS A 410 23.42 -33.44 3.42
C CYS A 410 22.47 -33.49 2.23
N HIS A 411 23.00 -33.68 1.02
CA HIS A 411 22.25 -33.70 -0.23
C HIS A 411 21.97 -35.14 -0.68
N ASP A 412 20.93 -35.75 -0.10
CA ASP A 412 20.57 -37.16 -0.27
C ASP A 412 19.66 -37.45 -1.48
N ASP A 413 19.15 -36.42 -2.16
CA ASP A 413 18.22 -36.54 -3.28
C ASP A 413 18.86 -37.06 -4.59
N LEU A 414 20.19 -37.17 -4.62
CA LEU A 414 20.96 -37.61 -5.78
C LEU A 414 21.32 -39.10 -5.77
N GLN A 415 20.95 -39.83 -4.71
CA GLN A 415 21.27 -41.26 -4.53
C GLN A 415 22.78 -41.58 -4.63
N VAL A 416 23.64 -40.60 -4.31
CA VAL A 416 25.09 -40.79 -4.17
C VAL A 416 25.36 -41.27 -2.74
N ARG A 417 26.22 -42.28 -2.58
CA ARG A 417 26.60 -42.81 -1.27
C ARG A 417 27.90 -42.16 -0.81
N SER A 418 27.92 -41.66 0.42
CA SER A 418 29.15 -41.25 1.13
C SER A 418 29.50 -42.28 2.21
N ALA A 419 30.79 -42.35 2.57
CA ALA A 419 31.24 -43.18 3.69
C ALA A 419 30.58 -42.69 5.00
N PRO A 420 30.29 -43.57 5.97
CA PRO A 420 29.70 -43.15 7.24
C PRO A 420 30.60 -42.14 7.96
N GLY A 421 29.98 -41.09 8.51
CA GLY A 421 30.69 -40.12 9.34
C GLY A 421 30.95 -40.63 10.77
N PRO A 422 31.75 -39.90 11.56
CA PRO A 422 32.04 -40.27 12.95
C PRO A 422 30.78 -40.31 13.83
N LEU A 423 30.81 -41.08 14.92
CA LEU A 423 29.69 -41.15 15.87
C LEU A 423 29.47 -39.82 16.60
N TRP A 424 28.23 -39.47 16.92
CA TRP A 424 27.90 -38.29 17.72
C TRP A 424 28.66 -38.24 19.05
N ALA A 425 28.78 -39.40 19.70
CA ALA A 425 29.51 -39.55 20.97
C ALA A 425 31.00 -39.20 20.88
N SER A 426 31.58 -39.06 19.69
CA SER A 426 32.96 -38.62 19.48
C SER A 426 33.13 -37.09 19.47
N LEU A 427 32.04 -36.32 19.40
CA LEU A 427 32.09 -34.86 19.44
C LEU A 427 32.64 -34.38 20.79
N ARG A 428 33.55 -33.41 20.74
CA ARG A 428 34.17 -32.78 21.90
C ARG A 428 34.13 -31.26 21.75
N ALA A 429 33.84 -30.56 22.84
CA ALA A 429 33.84 -29.11 22.86
C ALA A 429 35.22 -28.57 22.47
N GLY A 430 35.26 -27.55 21.60
CA GLY A 430 36.50 -26.90 21.17
C GLY A 430 37.38 -27.70 20.20
N GLN A 431 36.93 -28.86 19.70
CA GLN A 431 37.67 -29.66 18.71
C GLN A 431 36.96 -29.65 17.33
N GLY A 432 37.72 -29.95 16.27
CA GLY A 432 37.20 -30.04 14.90
C GLY A 432 36.47 -28.77 14.47
N CYS A 433 35.23 -28.91 13.98
CA CYS A 433 34.36 -27.81 13.56
C CYS A 433 34.03 -26.80 14.68
N LEU A 434 34.19 -27.17 15.95
CA LEU A 434 33.94 -26.32 17.12
C LEU A 434 35.22 -25.61 17.62
N SER A 435 36.36 -25.85 16.97
CA SER A 435 37.64 -25.19 17.26
C SER A 435 37.84 -23.89 16.45
N GLU A 436 38.93 -23.17 16.70
CA GLU A 436 39.44 -22.09 15.83
C GLU A 436 40.34 -22.60 14.71
N ALA A 437 40.71 -23.88 14.73
CA ALA A 437 41.64 -24.45 13.78
C ALA A 437 40.97 -24.78 12.43
N VAL A 438 41.78 -24.71 11.38
CA VAL A 438 41.44 -25.26 10.06
C VAL A 438 42.02 -26.66 9.96
N GLY A 439 41.23 -27.62 9.49
CA GLY A 439 41.65 -29.01 9.34
C GLY A 439 40.82 -29.75 8.31
N ARG A 440 40.97 -31.08 8.24
CA ARG A 440 40.25 -31.96 7.29
C ARG A 440 38.79 -32.22 7.72
N TRP A 441 38.06 -31.16 8.02
CA TRP A 441 36.63 -31.18 8.36
C TRP A 441 35.90 -29.98 7.74
N PRO A 442 34.57 -30.03 7.57
CA PRO A 442 33.81 -28.92 7.00
C PRO A 442 33.90 -27.65 7.84
N ARG A 443 34.02 -26.48 7.20
CA ARG A 443 34.10 -25.18 7.88
C ARG A 443 32.77 -24.41 7.79
N TYR A 444 32.16 -24.13 8.94
CA TYR A 444 30.94 -23.33 9.04
C TYR A 444 31.17 -21.83 9.29
N ASP A 445 32.41 -21.38 9.52
CA ASP A 445 32.75 -19.99 9.88
C ASP A 445 32.03 -19.45 11.14
N LEU A 446 31.89 -20.30 12.16
CA LEU A 446 31.23 -19.97 13.41
C LEU A 446 31.97 -18.90 14.20
N ASN A 447 31.24 -17.93 14.75
CA ASN A 447 31.82 -16.96 15.66
C ASN A 447 32.01 -17.52 17.08
N ARG A 448 32.57 -16.71 17.98
CA ARG A 448 32.82 -17.09 19.38
C ARG A 448 31.53 -17.49 20.11
N ASP A 449 30.47 -16.71 19.99
CA ASP A 449 29.21 -16.93 20.71
C ASP A 449 28.47 -18.17 20.21
N GLN A 450 28.43 -18.37 18.89
CA GLN A 450 27.83 -19.56 18.28
C GLN A 450 28.52 -20.84 18.76
N ARG A 451 29.86 -20.85 18.82
CA ARG A 451 30.61 -21.99 19.36
C ARG A 451 30.32 -22.20 20.84
N ALA A 452 30.26 -21.14 21.63
CA ALA A 452 29.92 -21.23 23.05
C ALA A 452 28.52 -21.84 23.26
N HIS A 453 27.51 -21.36 22.54
CA HIS A 453 26.15 -21.89 22.60
C HIS A 453 26.08 -23.36 22.16
N ILE A 454 26.71 -23.72 21.03
CA ILE A 454 26.75 -25.11 20.56
C ILE A 454 27.41 -26.02 21.60
N ASN A 455 28.53 -25.59 22.19
CA ASN A 455 29.24 -26.36 23.21
C ASN A 455 28.35 -26.61 24.45
N GLN A 456 27.52 -25.65 24.85
CA GLN A 456 26.60 -25.81 25.98
C GLN A 456 25.49 -26.83 25.69
N ALA A 457 24.94 -26.83 24.48
CA ALA A 457 23.87 -27.75 24.09
C ALA A 457 24.34 -29.17 23.76
N LEU A 458 25.62 -29.34 23.42
CA LEU A 458 26.17 -30.55 22.80
C LEU A 458 25.84 -31.85 23.57
N ALA A 459 25.91 -31.81 24.90
CA ALA A 459 25.72 -32.98 25.75
C ALA A 459 24.29 -33.53 25.72
N ARG A 460 23.28 -32.66 25.58
CA ARG A 460 21.85 -33.03 25.61
C ARG A 460 21.19 -32.97 24.23
N ALA A 461 21.93 -32.62 23.19
CA ALA A 461 21.36 -32.29 21.90
C ALA A 461 20.53 -33.40 21.22
N GLN A 462 20.90 -34.68 21.46
CA GLN A 462 20.17 -35.83 20.91
C GLN A 462 18.80 -36.00 21.57
N ALA A 463 18.77 -35.98 22.90
CA ALA A 463 17.58 -36.19 23.72
C ALA A 463 17.38 -35.05 24.73
N PRO A 464 16.99 -33.84 24.26
CA PRO A 464 16.83 -32.72 25.17
C PRO A 464 15.46 -32.74 25.86
N GLU A 465 15.45 -32.43 27.16
CA GLU A 465 14.23 -32.30 27.96
C GLU A 465 13.75 -30.84 27.98
N TRP A 466 13.01 -30.45 26.95
CA TRP A 466 12.41 -29.11 26.86
C TRP A 466 10.97 -29.09 27.37
N THR A 467 10.63 -28.06 28.16
CA THR A 467 9.23 -27.74 28.50
C THR A 467 8.45 -27.34 27.25
N ASP A 468 7.12 -27.45 27.29
CA ASP A 468 6.29 -27.07 26.14
C ASP A 468 6.49 -25.58 25.74
N THR A 469 6.73 -24.69 26.71
CA THR A 469 7.09 -23.29 26.45
C THR A 469 8.42 -23.14 25.71
N GLN A 470 9.46 -23.87 26.12
CA GLN A 470 10.75 -23.86 25.43
C GLN A 470 10.64 -24.42 24.01
N ARG A 471 9.82 -25.46 23.81
CA ARG A 471 9.54 -26.02 22.47
C ARG A 471 8.88 -24.98 21.56
N ILE A 472 7.89 -24.24 22.07
CA ILE A 472 7.25 -23.14 21.33
C ILE A 472 8.29 -22.07 20.97
N GLN A 473 9.04 -21.55 21.95
CA GLN A 473 10.02 -20.48 21.76
C GLN A 473 11.08 -20.87 20.72
N LYS A 474 11.61 -22.09 20.81
CA LYS A 474 12.56 -22.65 19.86
C LYS A 474 11.99 -22.67 18.44
N THR A 475 10.77 -23.16 18.25
CA THR A 475 10.13 -23.19 16.92
C THR A 475 9.90 -21.78 16.38
N LEU A 476 9.35 -20.85 17.18
CA LEU A 476 9.11 -19.48 16.74
C LEU A 476 10.39 -18.76 16.33
N VAL A 477 11.51 -19.02 17.01
CA VAL A 477 12.84 -18.49 16.66
C VAL A 477 13.41 -19.15 15.40
N THR A 478 13.32 -20.48 15.30
CA THR A 478 13.85 -21.25 14.16
C THR A 478 13.21 -20.80 12.84
N PHE A 479 11.90 -20.53 12.86
CA PHE A 479 11.15 -20.06 11.68
C PHE A 479 10.98 -18.54 11.63
N ASN A 480 11.64 -17.81 12.53
CA ASN A 480 11.62 -16.35 12.60
C ASN A 480 10.19 -15.74 12.70
N CYS A 481 9.24 -16.47 13.28
CA CYS A 481 7.88 -15.97 13.53
C CYS A 481 7.90 -14.69 14.38
N ILE A 482 8.91 -14.56 15.24
CA ILE A 482 9.13 -13.41 16.12
C ILE A 482 9.51 -12.11 15.40
N ALA A 483 9.79 -12.14 14.09
CA ALA A 483 10.01 -10.93 13.30
C ALA A 483 8.71 -10.16 13.01
N CYS A 484 7.58 -10.87 13.04
CA CYS A 484 6.24 -10.29 12.84
C CYS A 484 5.43 -10.30 14.13
N HIS A 485 5.57 -11.36 14.93
CA HIS A 485 4.74 -11.60 16.08
C HIS A 485 5.50 -11.36 17.38
N GLU A 486 4.87 -10.67 18.31
CA GLU A 486 5.31 -10.61 19.70
C GLU A 486 4.69 -11.77 20.49
N ARG A 487 5.46 -12.35 21.42
CA ARG A 487 4.96 -13.25 22.46
C ARG A 487 5.76 -13.08 23.75
N SER A 488 5.06 -12.78 24.84
CA SER A 488 5.59 -12.61 26.19
C SER A 488 6.80 -11.66 26.26
N GLY A 489 6.73 -10.53 25.54
CA GLY A 489 7.79 -9.53 25.43
C GLY A 489 8.93 -9.90 24.46
N VAL A 490 8.84 -11.04 23.78
CA VAL A 490 9.85 -11.49 22.81
C VAL A 490 9.35 -11.29 21.38
N GLY A 491 10.17 -10.65 20.56
CA GLY A 491 9.86 -10.40 19.16
C GLY A 491 8.97 -9.19 18.93
N GLY A 492 8.18 -9.25 17.86
CA GLY A 492 7.39 -8.15 17.36
C GLY A 492 8.06 -7.43 16.20
N VAL A 493 7.26 -6.62 15.49
CA VAL A 493 7.76 -5.83 14.37
C VAL A 493 8.71 -4.75 14.88
N ALA A 494 9.96 -4.77 14.42
CA ALA A 494 10.94 -3.74 14.73
C ALA A 494 10.44 -2.35 14.30
N ALA A 495 10.72 -1.31 15.09
CA ALA A 495 10.22 0.04 14.86
C ALA A 495 10.59 0.58 13.46
N GLU A 496 11.82 0.34 13.01
CA GLU A 496 12.31 0.71 11.68
C GLU A 496 11.60 -0.01 10.52
N ARG A 497 10.90 -1.12 10.79
CA ARG A 497 10.11 -1.87 9.79
C ARG A 497 8.61 -1.66 9.93
N ALA A 498 8.14 -1.04 11.02
CA ALA A 498 6.72 -0.88 11.28
C ALA A 498 6.00 -0.17 10.12
N GLY A 499 6.60 0.87 9.54
CA GLY A 499 6.04 1.60 8.39
C GLY A 499 5.91 0.80 7.09
N LEU A 500 6.51 -0.39 7.01
CA LEU A 500 6.42 -1.30 5.85
C LEU A 500 5.17 -2.17 5.89
N PHE A 501 4.51 -2.26 7.04
CA PHE A 501 3.26 -3.00 7.21
C PHE A 501 2.07 -2.07 6.95
N THR A 502 1.26 -2.45 5.96
CA THR A 502 0.11 -1.68 5.46
C THR A 502 -1.19 -2.47 5.57
N GLY A 503 -2.32 -1.79 5.38
CA GLY A 503 -3.63 -2.41 5.31
C GLY A 503 -4.67 -1.52 4.66
N THR A 504 -5.82 -2.12 4.31
CA THR A 504 -6.89 -1.46 3.56
C THR A 504 -7.88 -0.69 4.42
N GLU A 505 -7.73 -0.76 5.76
CA GLU A 505 -8.66 -0.16 6.72
C GLU A 505 -7.92 0.81 7.66
N PRO A 506 -7.61 2.04 7.21
CA PRO A 506 -6.87 3.03 8.00
C PRO A 506 -7.54 3.37 9.33
N GLY A 507 -8.87 3.30 9.39
CA GLY A 507 -9.66 3.56 10.60
C GLY A 507 -9.35 2.61 11.77
N LEU A 508 -8.70 1.47 11.51
CA LEU A 508 -8.29 0.51 12.55
C LEU A 508 -6.91 0.82 13.15
N GLY A 509 -6.21 1.87 12.68
CA GLY A 509 -4.88 2.22 13.14
C GLY A 509 -3.88 1.07 13.03
N ASP A 510 -3.07 0.86 14.07
CA ASP A 510 -2.06 -0.21 14.10
C ASP A 510 -2.66 -1.61 14.03
N ALA A 511 -3.87 -1.83 14.56
CA ALA A 511 -4.57 -3.10 14.43
C ALA A 511 -4.98 -3.41 12.99
N GLY A 512 -5.08 -2.39 12.13
CA GLY A 512 -5.40 -2.50 10.70
C GLY A 512 -4.21 -2.85 9.82
N ARG A 513 -2.97 -2.79 10.34
CA ARG A 513 -1.75 -2.95 9.53
C ARG A 513 -0.72 -3.92 10.12
N LEU A 514 -0.61 -4.03 11.45
CA LEU A 514 0.40 -4.87 12.10
C LEU A 514 -0.11 -6.31 12.33
N PRO A 515 0.77 -7.33 12.20
CA PRO A 515 0.45 -8.70 12.60
C PRO A 515 0.07 -8.78 14.09
N PRO A 516 -0.86 -9.66 14.48
CA PRO A 516 -1.31 -9.78 15.86
C PRO A 516 -0.22 -10.36 16.77
N THR A 517 -0.31 -10.13 18.07
CA THR A 517 0.49 -10.88 19.05
C THR A 517 0.08 -12.35 19.11
N LEU A 518 0.99 -13.21 19.56
CA LEU A 518 0.75 -14.64 19.79
C LEU A 518 0.52 -14.95 21.28
N ASN A 519 0.28 -13.94 22.11
CA ASN A 519 -0.07 -14.13 23.52
C ASN A 519 -1.46 -14.78 23.65
N HIS A 520 -1.53 -15.84 24.45
CA HIS A 520 -2.75 -16.61 24.74
C HIS A 520 -3.51 -17.11 23.50
N VAL A 521 -2.85 -17.26 22.35
CA VAL A 521 -3.52 -17.66 21.10
C VAL A 521 -4.12 -19.08 21.20
N GLY A 522 -3.50 -19.98 21.98
CA GLY A 522 -4.04 -21.31 22.25
C GLY A 522 -5.31 -21.30 23.13
N ALA A 523 -5.46 -20.31 24.01
CA ALA A 523 -6.68 -20.08 24.78
C ALA A 523 -7.75 -19.34 23.95
N LYS A 524 -7.32 -18.61 22.92
CA LYS A 524 -8.18 -17.76 22.08
C LYS A 524 -8.81 -18.48 20.91
N LEU A 525 -8.03 -19.26 20.16
CA LEU A 525 -8.47 -19.95 18.95
C LEU A 525 -8.85 -21.39 19.25
N THR A 526 -9.84 -21.91 18.52
CA THR A 526 -10.07 -23.36 18.48
C THR A 526 -8.86 -24.06 17.84
N PRO A 527 -8.54 -25.32 18.19
CA PRO A 527 -7.45 -26.04 17.55
C PRO A 527 -7.55 -26.04 16.02
N ASP A 528 -8.76 -26.23 15.47
CA ASP A 528 -9.01 -26.17 14.03
C ASP A 528 -8.85 -24.76 13.47
N GLY A 529 -9.34 -23.74 14.18
CA GLY A 529 -9.18 -22.35 13.79
C GLY A 529 -7.71 -21.92 13.76
N PHE A 530 -6.89 -22.40 14.70
CA PHE A 530 -5.45 -22.14 14.71
C PHE A 530 -4.73 -22.91 13.59
N ARG A 531 -5.06 -24.19 13.40
CA ARG A 531 -4.54 -25.02 12.30
C ARG A 531 -4.80 -24.39 10.94
N ASP A 532 -6.01 -23.88 10.71
CA ASP A 532 -6.39 -23.22 9.45
C ASP A 532 -5.54 -21.98 9.13
N VAL A 533 -5.19 -21.18 10.14
CA VAL A 533 -4.34 -20.00 9.95
C VAL A 533 -2.89 -20.42 9.70
N LEU A 534 -2.39 -21.37 10.49
CA LEU A 534 -0.99 -21.77 10.51
C LEU A 534 -0.59 -22.63 9.30
N LEU A 535 -1.47 -23.51 8.84
CA LEU A 535 -1.19 -24.53 7.82
C LEU A 535 -1.94 -24.34 6.50
N HIS A 536 -3.12 -23.70 6.53
CA HIS A 536 -3.97 -23.53 5.35
C HIS A 536 -4.08 -22.07 4.89
N GLY A 537 -3.33 -21.16 5.53
CA GLY A 537 -3.29 -19.73 5.24
C GLY A 537 -4.66 -19.05 5.24
N LYS A 538 -5.59 -19.49 6.10
CA LYS A 538 -6.91 -18.86 6.23
C LYS A 538 -6.76 -17.46 6.84
N ARG A 539 -7.44 -16.47 6.25
CA ARG A 539 -7.30 -15.05 6.64
C ARG A 539 -8.60 -14.51 7.23
N ALA A 540 -8.63 -14.35 8.54
CA ALA A 540 -9.72 -13.65 9.24
C ALA A 540 -9.58 -12.11 9.17
N ARG A 541 -8.36 -11.61 8.96
CA ARG A 541 -8.04 -10.18 8.82
C ARG A 541 -7.71 -9.88 7.37
N ARG A 542 -8.74 -9.72 6.54
CA ARG A 542 -8.57 -9.48 5.09
C ARG A 542 -7.93 -8.12 4.79
N TYR A 543 -8.08 -7.18 5.72
CA TYR A 543 -7.55 -5.83 5.65
C TYR A 543 -6.04 -5.71 5.85
N LEU A 544 -5.34 -6.72 6.39
CA LEU A 544 -3.87 -6.70 6.49
C LEU A 544 -3.26 -7.04 5.14
N ASP A 545 -2.35 -6.26 4.59
CA ASP A 545 -1.72 -6.64 3.31
C ASP A 545 -0.75 -7.81 3.46
N ALA A 546 -0.08 -7.89 4.62
CA ALA A 546 0.88 -8.93 4.94
C ALA A 546 0.21 -10.31 5.00
N SER A 547 0.85 -11.29 4.35
CA SER A 547 0.40 -12.68 4.36
C SER A 547 1.06 -13.46 5.49
N MET A 548 0.29 -14.32 6.17
CA MET A 548 0.87 -15.29 7.11
C MET A 548 1.64 -16.36 6.32
N PRO A 549 2.96 -16.50 6.50
CA PRO A 549 3.76 -17.45 5.73
C PRO A 549 3.43 -18.90 6.09
N GLN A 550 3.54 -19.81 5.12
CA GLN A 550 3.31 -21.24 5.31
C GLN A 550 4.64 -21.99 5.33
N TYR A 551 4.95 -22.61 6.47
CA TYR A 551 6.24 -23.32 6.69
C TYR A 551 6.16 -24.84 6.46
N GLY A 552 4.94 -25.38 6.26
CA GLY A 552 4.66 -26.79 6.12
C GLY A 552 4.31 -27.48 7.44
N GLU A 553 3.38 -28.44 7.38
CA GLU A 553 2.84 -29.12 8.58
C GLU A 553 3.91 -29.83 9.41
N ALA A 554 4.83 -30.55 8.77
CA ALA A 554 5.93 -31.24 9.45
C ALA A 554 6.85 -30.28 10.24
N GLN A 555 6.83 -28.99 9.92
CA GLN A 555 7.71 -27.98 10.53
C GLN A 555 7.04 -27.21 11.67
N VAL A 556 5.73 -26.97 11.61
CA VAL A 556 5.02 -26.10 12.57
C VAL A 556 3.70 -26.64 13.11
N GLY A 557 3.20 -27.78 12.61
CA GLY A 557 1.89 -28.34 12.98
C GLY A 557 1.77 -28.65 14.47
N HIS A 558 2.87 -29.08 15.11
CA HIS A 558 2.95 -29.36 16.55
C HIS A 558 2.68 -28.13 17.43
N LEU A 559 2.81 -26.91 16.89
CA LEU A 559 2.48 -25.69 17.63
C LEU A 559 1.00 -25.63 18.01
N VAL A 560 0.09 -26.20 17.23
CA VAL A 560 -1.35 -26.14 17.53
C VAL A 560 -1.64 -26.78 18.90
N GLU A 561 -1.08 -27.96 19.14
CA GLU A 561 -1.26 -28.67 20.41
C GLU A 561 -0.45 -28.05 21.55
N LEU A 562 0.79 -27.63 21.30
CA LEU A 562 1.63 -27.01 22.33
C LEU A 562 1.01 -25.72 22.85
N PHE A 563 0.51 -24.86 21.97
CA PHE A 563 -0.15 -23.63 22.39
C PHE A 563 -1.43 -23.93 23.17
N ALA A 564 -2.23 -24.93 22.77
CA ALA A 564 -3.42 -25.32 23.52
C ALA A 564 -3.10 -25.83 24.94
N ARG A 565 -1.94 -26.48 25.13
CA ARG A 565 -1.46 -26.93 26.44
C ARG A 565 -0.80 -25.84 27.30
N VAL A 566 -0.23 -24.81 26.70
CA VAL A 566 0.52 -23.76 27.42
C VAL A 566 -0.36 -22.53 27.69
N ASP A 567 -1.21 -22.17 26.75
CA ASP A 567 -2.03 -20.96 26.85
C ASP A 567 -3.32 -21.27 27.62
N HIS A 568 -3.38 -20.77 28.85
CA HIS A 568 -4.56 -20.86 29.71
C HIS A 568 -5.06 -19.47 30.11
N LEU A 569 -6.36 -19.39 30.36
CA LEU A 569 -7.06 -18.24 30.91
C LEU A 569 -8.05 -18.74 31.97
N GLU A 570 -8.48 -17.84 32.84
CA GLU A 570 -9.54 -18.13 33.80
C GLU A 570 -10.86 -18.53 33.11
N SER A 571 -11.74 -19.22 33.82
CA SER A 571 -13.05 -19.58 33.30
C SER A 571 -14.03 -18.40 33.40
N ALA A 572 -14.66 -18.05 32.28
CA ALA A 572 -15.74 -17.08 32.25
C ALA A 572 -17.03 -17.67 32.80
N ARG A 573 -17.86 -16.82 33.41
CA ARG A 573 -19.24 -17.18 33.76
C ARG A 573 -20.10 -17.23 32.51
N ILE A 574 -20.40 -18.44 32.04
CA ILE A 574 -21.25 -18.71 30.87
C ILE A 574 -22.59 -19.24 31.37
N PRO A 575 -23.71 -18.51 31.18
CA PRO A 575 -25.02 -18.95 31.62
C PRO A 575 -25.57 -20.07 30.72
N GLU A 576 -26.40 -20.94 31.28
CA GLU A 576 -27.19 -21.87 30.49
C GLU A 576 -28.23 -21.12 29.65
N VAL A 577 -28.38 -21.55 28.40
CA VAL A 577 -29.31 -20.95 27.45
C VAL A 577 -30.61 -21.75 27.47
N PRO A 578 -31.76 -21.14 27.82
CA PRO A 578 -33.04 -21.84 27.80
C PRO A 578 -33.43 -22.22 26.37
N LEU A 579 -34.23 -23.29 26.23
CA LEU A 579 -34.81 -23.70 24.95
C LEU A 579 -35.72 -22.58 24.39
N GLY A 580 -35.38 -22.01 23.24
CA GLY A 580 -36.20 -20.99 22.56
C GLY A 580 -35.40 -19.94 21.77
N PRO A 581 -36.08 -19.06 21.01
CA PRO A 581 -35.42 -18.09 20.14
C PRO A 581 -34.88 -16.84 20.85
N LEU A 582 -35.18 -16.66 22.15
CA LEU A 582 -34.90 -15.42 22.89
C LEU A 582 -33.43 -14.97 22.77
N PHE A 583 -32.47 -15.82 23.12
CA PHE A 583 -31.05 -15.45 23.07
C PHE A 583 -30.57 -15.15 21.65
N ARG A 584 -31.09 -15.89 20.66
CA ARG A 584 -30.78 -15.65 19.25
C ARG A 584 -31.30 -14.28 18.77
N ASN A 585 -32.54 -13.94 19.13
CA ASN A 585 -33.16 -12.66 18.79
C ASN A 585 -32.46 -11.49 19.49
N VAL A 586 -32.13 -11.63 20.77
CA VAL A 586 -31.37 -10.62 21.51
C VAL A 586 -29.98 -10.43 20.88
N GLY A 587 -29.28 -11.52 20.53
CA GLY A 587 -27.99 -11.42 19.84
C GLY A 587 -28.09 -10.70 18.49
N HIS A 588 -29.15 -10.97 17.71
CA HIS A 588 -29.44 -10.28 16.44
C HIS A 588 -29.63 -8.77 16.63
N GLU A 589 -30.40 -8.37 17.65
CA GLU A 589 -30.64 -6.95 17.98
C GLU A 589 -29.37 -6.26 18.48
N LEU A 590 -28.62 -6.90 19.38
CA LEU A 590 -27.37 -6.37 19.93
C LEU A 590 -26.31 -6.10 18.85
N VAL A 591 -26.19 -6.95 17.83
CA VAL A 591 -25.23 -6.75 16.74
C VAL A 591 -25.63 -5.60 15.80
N GLY A 592 -26.92 -5.36 15.64
CA GLY A 592 -27.48 -4.34 14.73
C GLY A 592 -27.36 -2.90 15.23
N SER A 593 -27.78 -1.96 14.39
CA SER A 593 -27.73 -0.51 14.66
C SER A 593 -28.55 -0.06 15.86
N GLU A 594 -29.54 -0.86 16.29
CA GLU A 594 -30.43 -0.57 17.41
C GLU A 594 -29.86 -1.03 18.77
N GLY A 595 -28.90 -1.96 18.75
CA GLY A 595 -28.22 -2.50 19.94
C GLY A 595 -26.90 -1.81 20.26
N PHE A 596 -25.80 -2.56 20.18
CA PHE A 596 -24.43 -2.06 20.35
C PHE A 596 -23.80 -1.56 19.03
N SER A 597 -24.47 -1.76 17.90
CA SER A 597 -23.99 -1.34 16.58
C SER A 597 -22.64 -1.96 16.21
N CYS A 598 -22.44 -3.24 16.53
CA CYS A 598 -21.20 -3.96 16.23
C CYS A 598 -20.84 -3.89 14.73
N ILE A 599 -21.86 -3.91 13.86
CA ILE A 599 -21.73 -3.78 12.41
C ILE A 599 -21.17 -2.43 11.93
N ALA A 600 -21.15 -1.39 12.78
CA ALA A 600 -20.56 -0.11 12.42
C ALA A 600 -19.02 -0.20 12.28
N CYS A 601 -18.40 -1.14 13.00
CA CYS A 601 -16.96 -1.36 12.97
C CYS A 601 -16.56 -2.71 12.36
N HIS A 602 -17.43 -3.72 12.40
CA HIS A 602 -17.16 -5.06 11.90
C HIS A 602 -17.93 -5.39 10.63
N GLU A 603 -17.30 -6.19 9.76
CA GLU A 603 -18.03 -6.88 8.69
C GLU A 603 -19.00 -7.93 9.26
N PHE A 604 -20.04 -8.21 8.48
CA PHE A 604 -20.96 -9.30 8.74
C PHE A 604 -21.26 -10.05 7.43
N ASN A 605 -20.81 -11.30 7.33
CA ASN A 605 -21.00 -12.17 6.18
C ASN A 605 -20.51 -11.52 4.86
N GLY A 606 -19.29 -10.94 4.93
CA GLY A 606 -18.66 -10.20 3.84
C GLY A 606 -19.28 -8.84 3.49
N GLN A 607 -20.27 -8.36 4.25
CA GLN A 607 -20.88 -7.04 4.05
C GLN A 607 -20.41 -6.06 5.11
N LYS A 608 -20.15 -4.81 4.72
CA LYS A 608 -19.83 -3.70 5.63
C LYS A 608 -21.00 -2.72 5.71
N SER A 609 -21.27 -2.22 6.91
CA SER A 609 -22.28 -1.16 7.11
C SER A 609 -21.64 0.21 7.38
N GLY A 610 -20.40 0.25 7.91
CA GLY A 610 -19.68 1.48 8.23
C GLY A 610 -18.47 1.75 7.32
N GLU A 611 -17.68 2.76 7.70
CA GLU A 611 -16.42 3.08 7.03
C GLU A 611 -15.29 2.11 7.42
N MET A 612 -15.41 1.48 8.59
CA MET A 612 -14.47 0.45 9.07
C MET A 612 -14.95 -0.96 8.72
N GLY A 613 -14.03 -1.79 8.24
CA GLY A 613 -14.22 -3.22 8.00
C GLY A 613 -13.32 -4.08 8.88
N ALA A 614 -13.58 -4.14 10.19
CA ALA A 614 -12.90 -5.09 11.07
C ALA A 614 -13.36 -6.54 10.80
N ILE A 615 -12.87 -7.49 11.61
CA ILE A 615 -13.05 -8.93 11.37
C ILE A 615 -14.53 -9.31 11.24
N ASP A 616 -14.86 -10.12 10.23
CA ASP A 616 -16.21 -10.64 10.01
C ASP A 616 -16.73 -11.45 11.21
N LEU A 617 -17.80 -10.93 11.84
CA LEU A 617 -18.41 -11.50 13.04
C LEU A 617 -19.05 -12.87 12.77
N ALA A 618 -19.54 -13.13 11.55
CA ALA A 618 -20.17 -14.41 11.20
C ALA A 618 -19.18 -15.59 11.29
N THR A 619 -17.87 -15.30 11.31
CA THR A 619 -16.82 -16.33 11.45
C THR A 619 -16.39 -16.59 12.89
N ALA A 620 -16.87 -15.81 13.86
CA ALA A 620 -16.33 -15.79 15.23
C ALA A 620 -16.42 -17.15 15.93
N SER A 621 -17.60 -17.75 15.93
CA SER A 621 -17.91 -19.01 16.62
C SER A 621 -17.13 -20.22 16.07
N ARG A 622 -16.76 -20.20 14.78
CA ARG A 622 -15.99 -21.27 14.14
C ARG A 622 -14.51 -21.26 14.52
N ARG A 623 -13.97 -20.12 14.93
CA ARG A 623 -12.53 -19.92 15.11
C ARG A 623 -12.11 -19.56 16.53
N LEU A 624 -13.02 -19.04 17.36
CA LEU A 624 -12.73 -18.60 18.71
C LEU A 624 -13.16 -19.65 19.74
N GLN A 625 -12.43 -19.75 20.84
CA GLN A 625 -12.90 -20.44 22.03
C GLN A 625 -14.02 -19.60 22.69
N LYS A 626 -15.12 -20.24 23.06
CA LYS A 626 -16.25 -19.58 23.72
C LYS A 626 -15.85 -18.87 25.01
N ASN A 627 -14.98 -19.51 25.80
CA ASN A 627 -14.42 -18.93 27.03
C ASN A 627 -13.71 -17.59 26.75
N TRP A 628 -12.81 -17.57 25.75
CA TRP A 628 -12.09 -16.36 25.37
C TRP A 628 -13.02 -15.26 24.84
N PHE A 629 -14.03 -15.62 24.05
CA PHE A 629 -15.02 -14.65 23.55
C PHE A 629 -15.74 -13.92 24.69
N HIS A 630 -16.13 -14.66 25.73
CA HIS A 630 -16.76 -14.12 26.94
C HIS A 630 -15.82 -13.20 27.73
N LEU A 631 -14.54 -13.56 27.90
CA LEU A 631 -13.56 -12.71 28.57
C LEU A 631 -13.24 -11.45 27.76
N TYR A 632 -13.03 -11.59 26.45
CA TYR A 632 -12.62 -10.50 25.57
C TYR A 632 -13.67 -9.40 25.46
N LEU A 633 -14.95 -9.76 25.34
CA LEU A 633 -16.03 -8.75 25.21
C LEU A 633 -16.26 -7.93 26.48
N ARG A 634 -15.92 -8.47 27.66
CA ARG A 634 -16.00 -7.74 28.93
C ARG A 634 -14.93 -6.66 29.02
N GLU A 635 -13.71 -7.01 28.64
CA GLU A 635 -12.54 -6.14 28.79
C GLU A 635 -11.58 -6.26 27.60
N PRO A 636 -11.91 -5.65 26.44
CA PRO A 636 -11.09 -5.77 25.23
C PRO A 636 -9.67 -5.25 25.41
N ALA A 637 -9.55 -4.12 26.13
CA ALA A 637 -8.29 -3.42 26.38
C ALA A 637 -7.27 -4.28 27.14
N ARG A 638 -7.72 -5.26 27.94
CA ARG A 638 -6.85 -6.23 28.62
C ARG A 638 -6.07 -7.10 27.64
N PHE A 639 -6.66 -7.45 26.50
CA PHE A 639 -6.03 -8.32 25.50
C PHE A 639 -5.32 -7.55 24.39
N ASN A 640 -5.68 -6.29 24.18
CA ASN A 640 -5.03 -5.40 23.24
C ASN A 640 -5.25 -3.95 23.69
N SER A 641 -4.19 -3.31 24.20
CA SER A 641 -4.25 -1.95 24.75
C SER A 641 -4.58 -0.87 23.72
N THR A 642 -4.42 -1.14 22.42
CA THR A 642 -4.71 -0.20 21.33
C THR A 642 -6.01 -0.52 20.61
N VAL A 643 -6.87 -1.38 21.19
CA VAL A 643 -8.14 -1.76 20.58
C VAL A 643 -9.13 -0.59 20.61
N ILE A 644 -9.78 -0.33 19.48
CA ILE A 644 -10.82 0.70 19.35
C ILE A 644 -12.17 0.22 19.88
N MET A 645 -12.35 -1.11 19.97
CA MET A 645 -13.59 -1.73 20.44
C MET A 645 -13.89 -1.30 21.89
N PRO A 646 -15.04 -0.67 22.15
CA PRO A 646 -15.39 -0.20 23.48
C PRO A 646 -15.77 -1.37 24.40
N SER A 647 -15.70 -1.15 25.72
CA SER A 647 -16.38 -2.01 26.68
C SER A 647 -17.82 -1.54 26.86
N TYR A 648 -18.78 -2.42 26.56
CA TYR A 648 -20.22 -2.12 26.68
C TYR A 648 -20.80 -2.47 28.06
N TRP A 649 -20.01 -3.11 28.94
CA TRP A 649 -20.46 -3.63 30.23
C TRP A 649 -19.59 -3.15 31.39
N PRO A 650 -19.52 -1.83 31.66
CA PRO A 650 -18.91 -1.35 32.90
C PRO A 650 -19.59 -2.03 34.10
N GLU A 651 -18.79 -2.54 35.04
CA GLU A 651 -19.27 -3.26 36.23
C GLU A 651 -20.15 -4.49 35.94
N GLY A 652 -20.08 -5.05 34.72
CA GLY A 652 -20.85 -6.24 34.32
C GLY A 652 -22.29 -5.96 33.89
N ARG A 653 -22.65 -4.69 33.65
CA ARG A 653 -23.98 -4.30 33.15
C ARG A 653 -23.89 -3.33 31.97
N SER A 654 -24.76 -3.49 30.97
CA SER A 654 -24.88 -2.54 29.86
C SER A 654 -26.04 -1.55 30.03
N GLY A 655 -26.00 -0.46 29.28
CA GLY A 655 -27.11 0.49 29.19
C GLY A 655 -28.36 -0.04 28.46
N ARG A 656 -28.31 -1.26 27.89
CA ARG A 656 -29.43 -1.91 27.20
C ARG A 656 -30.20 -2.82 28.17
N THR A 657 -30.79 -2.23 29.20
CA THR A 657 -31.49 -2.96 30.27
C THR A 657 -32.76 -3.67 29.78
N ASN A 658 -33.34 -3.21 28.67
CA ASN A 658 -34.47 -3.86 28.00
C ASN A 658 -34.11 -5.24 27.40
N LEU A 659 -32.82 -5.54 27.23
CA LEU A 659 -32.34 -6.80 26.67
C LEU A 659 -31.65 -7.63 27.77
N LEU A 660 -32.32 -8.68 28.26
CA LEU A 660 -31.78 -9.57 29.30
C LEU A 660 -31.29 -8.81 30.56
N GLU A 661 -32.01 -7.77 30.97
CA GLU A 661 -31.73 -6.95 32.17
C GLU A 661 -30.36 -6.23 32.13
N GLY A 662 -29.74 -6.13 30.95
CA GLY A 662 -28.40 -5.57 30.80
C GLY A 662 -27.27 -6.48 31.32
N ASP A 663 -27.57 -7.72 31.72
CA ASP A 663 -26.57 -8.63 32.31
C ASP A 663 -25.51 -9.04 31.28
N ALA A 664 -24.23 -8.80 31.61
CA ALA A 664 -23.12 -9.06 30.70
C ALA A 664 -23.00 -10.54 30.29
N ALA A 665 -23.13 -11.47 31.24
CA ALA A 665 -23.00 -12.90 30.95
C ALA A 665 -24.08 -13.35 29.95
N ARG A 666 -25.33 -12.94 30.17
CA ARG A 666 -26.47 -13.31 29.33
C ARG A 666 -26.43 -12.62 27.97
N GLN A 667 -26.09 -11.33 27.90
CA GLN A 667 -25.98 -10.60 26.64
C GLN A 667 -24.81 -11.08 25.77
N ILE A 668 -23.65 -11.37 26.36
CA ILE A 668 -22.52 -11.94 25.61
C ILE A 668 -22.84 -13.36 25.12
N GLU A 669 -23.54 -14.16 25.93
CA GLU A 669 -24.01 -15.47 25.48
C GLU A 669 -25.02 -15.36 24.33
N ALA A 670 -25.93 -14.38 24.37
CA ALA A 670 -26.87 -14.11 23.29
C ALA A 670 -26.14 -13.77 21.97
N LEU A 671 -25.08 -12.94 22.04
CA LEU A 671 -24.20 -12.68 20.89
C LEU A 671 -23.56 -13.98 20.36
N TRP A 672 -23.04 -14.83 21.24
CA TRP A 672 -22.43 -16.10 20.84
C TRP A 672 -23.44 -17.02 20.14
N VAL A 673 -24.62 -17.22 20.72
CA VAL A 673 -25.69 -18.09 20.17
C VAL A 673 -26.12 -17.61 18.78
N TYR A 674 -26.28 -16.31 18.61
CA TYR A 674 -26.62 -15.70 17.32
C TYR A 674 -25.51 -15.92 16.27
N LEU A 675 -24.25 -15.64 16.64
CA LEU A 675 -23.09 -15.83 15.74
C LEU A 675 -22.76 -17.31 15.47
N ALA A 676 -23.27 -18.25 16.28
CA ALA A 676 -23.11 -19.68 16.05
C ALA A 676 -23.84 -20.18 14.79
N ASP A 677 -24.83 -19.44 14.27
CA ASP A 677 -25.45 -19.77 12.98
C ASP A 677 -24.52 -19.52 11.78
N GLY A 678 -23.42 -18.79 12.01
CA GLY A 678 -22.43 -18.47 11.00
C GLY A 678 -23.03 -17.73 9.82
N ASP A 679 -22.79 -18.25 8.61
CA ASP A 679 -23.19 -17.60 7.36
C ASP A 679 -24.72 -17.65 7.16
N ARG A 680 -25.43 -18.45 7.97
CA ARG A 680 -26.90 -18.55 8.00
C ARG A 680 -27.55 -17.59 9.00
N ALA A 681 -26.75 -16.87 9.80
CA ALA A 681 -27.28 -15.91 10.78
C ALA A 681 -28.09 -14.83 10.06
N LYS A 682 -29.29 -14.54 10.59
CA LYS A 682 -30.19 -13.50 10.06
C LYS A 682 -29.45 -12.16 10.04
N LYS A 683 -29.37 -11.46 8.91
CA LYS A 683 -28.64 -10.18 8.81
C LYS A 683 -29.12 -9.17 9.87
N PRO A 684 -28.22 -8.51 10.62
CA PRO A 684 -28.56 -7.46 11.58
C PRO A 684 -29.26 -6.28 10.91
N VAL A 685 -30.15 -5.62 11.66
CA VAL A 685 -30.73 -4.33 11.26
C VAL A 685 -29.58 -3.32 11.10
N GLY A 686 -29.62 -2.55 10.00
CA GLY A 686 -28.60 -1.55 9.67
C GLY A 686 -27.43 -2.05 8.81
N LEU A 687 -27.32 -3.36 8.51
CA LEU A 687 -26.20 -3.92 7.72
C LEU A 687 -26.16 -3.39 6.27
N SER A 688 -27.32 -3.19 5.66
CA SER A 688 -27.43 -2.47 4.39
C SER A 688 -27.67 -1.01 4.72
N ARG A 689 -26.64 -0.15 4.65
CA ARG A 689 -26.87 1.29 4.74
C ARG A 689 -27.78 1.72 3.58
N GLN A 690 -28.82 2.47 3.95
CA GLN A 690 -29.73 3.17 3.05
C GLN A 690 -28.94 4.05 2.07
N SER A 691 -29.54 4.29 0.90
CA SER A 691 -28.97 5.12 -0.17
C SER A 691 -28.29 6.37 0.39
N ARG A 692 -27.11 6.71 -0.14
CA ARG A 692 -26.47 8.00 0.15
C ARG A 692 -27.30 9.18 -0.37
N GLU A 693 -28.36 8.92 -1.10
CA GLU A 693 -29.28 9.92 -1.63
C GLU A 693 -30.38 10.22 -0.63
N LEU A 694 -30.49 11.49 -0.24
CA LEU A 694 -31.68 12.00 0.44
C LEU A 694 -32.67 12.42 -0.63
N ARG A 695 -33.86 11.81 -0.62
CA ARG A 695 -34.96 12.11 -1.56
C ARG A 695 -36.06 12.84 -0.81
N VAL A 696 -36.64 13.85 -1.46
CA VAL A 696 -37.78 14.59 -0.92
C VAL A 696 -39.05 13.91 -1.40
N GLY A 697 -39.92 13.54 -0.46
CA GLY A 697 -41.27 13.06 -0.74
C GLY A 697 -42.29 14.18 -0.54
N ASP A 698 -43.32 13.93 0.27
CA ASP A 698 -44.44 14.87 0.48
C ASP A 698 -44.11 16.00 1.47
N THR A 699 -43.02 15.86 2.23
CA THR A 699 -42.54 16.83 3.21
C THR A 699 -41.12 17.26 2.92
N THR A 700 -40.76 18.47 3.35
CA THR A 700 -39.41 19.01 3.19
C THR A 700 -38.37 18.18 3.93
N GLU A 701 -37.25 17.92 3.27
CA GLU A 701 -36.08 17.24 3.83
C GLU A 701 -34.91 18.20 4.05
N LEU A 702 -34.13 17.94 5.09
CA LEU A 702 -33.00 18.79 5.47
C LEU A 702 -31.73 17.96 5.67
N CYS A 703 -30.60 18.52 5.25
CA CYS A 703 -29.27 18.01 5.59
C CYS A 703 -28.38 19.15 6.07
N ARG A 704 -27.37 18.79 6.87
CA ARG A 704 -26.39 19.74 7.40
C ARG A 704 -24.99 19.20 7.16
N GLY A 705 -24.08 20.05 6.72
CA GLY A 705 -22.72 19.65 6.45
C GLY A 705 -22.00 20.67 5.58
N GLN A 706 -20.73 20.38 5.31
CA GLN A 706 -19.97 21.15 4.36
C GLN A 706 -20.44 20.83 2.93
N GLY A 707 -20.65 21.87 2.13
CA GLY A 707 -21.08 21.72 0.74
C GLY A 707 -20.67 22.92 -0.11
N PRO A 708 -21.15 23.00 -1.37
CA PRO A 708 -20.87 24.13 -2.25
C PRO A 708 -21.40 25.47 -1.71
N VAL A 709 -22.28 25.42 -0.70
CA VAL A 709 -22.86 26.60 -0.05
C VAL A 709 -22.01 27.17 1.09
N GLY A 710 -21.09 26.40 1.67
CA GLY A 710 -20.24 26.83 2.78
C GLY A 710 -19.92 25.71 3.78
N TYR A 711 -19.08 26.02 4.79
CA TYR A 711 -18.67 25.06 5.83
C TYR A 711 -19.80 24.72 6.82
N ARG A 712 -20.73 25.67 7.04
CA ARG A 712 -21.94 25.47 7.87
C ARG A 712 -23.20 25.48 7.00
N GLY A 713 -23.16 24.69 5.93
CA GLY A 713 -24.25 24.58 4.97
C GLY A 713 -25.45 23.82 5.51
N ILE A 714 -26.64 24.31 5.14
CA ILE A 714 -27.93 23.64 5.35
C ILE A 714 -28.56 23.46 3.97
N GLY A 715 -28.67 22.23 3.51
CA GLY A 715 -29.45 21.89 2.32
C GLY A 715 -30.90 21.64 2.71
N VAL A 716 -31.83 22.17 1.93
CA VAL A 716 -33.28 22.01 2.13
C VAL A 716 -33.94 21.64 0.81
N GLY A 717 -34.62 20.50 0.78
CA GLY A 717 -35.29 19.99 -0.41
C GLY A 717 -36.81 20.01 -0.22
N TYR A 718 -37.53 20.57 -1.20
CA TYR A 718 -38.96 20.81 -1.13
C TYR A 718 -39.76 19.85 -2.04
N PRO A 719 -41.02 19.52 -1.68
CA PRO A 719 -41.85 18.56 -2.41
C PRO A 719 -42.01 18.84 -3.91
N GLU A 720 -42.11 20.11 -4.32
CA GLU A 720 -42.20 20.48 -5.75
C GLU A 720 -40.86 20.38 -6.51
N ARG A 721 -39.91 19.58 -6.00
CA ARG A 721 -38.55 19.35 -6.56
C ARG A 721 -37.74 20.63 -6.72
N LEU A 722 -37.96 21.58 -5.83
CA LEU A 722 -37.10 22.74 -5.66
C LEU A 722 -36.22 22.55 -4.43
N ASN A 723 -34.98 22.96 -4.53
CA ASN A 723 -34.02 22.80 -3.46
C ASN A 723 -33.26 24.10 -3.26
N LEU A 724 -32.87 24.35 -2.02
CA LEU A 724 -32.05 25.49 -1.64
C LEU A 724 -30.90 25.08 -0.73
N GLY A 725 -29.85 25.87 -0.75
CA GLY A 725 -28.72 25.75 0.15
C GLY A 725 -28.45 27.08 0.84
N PHE A 726 -28.49 27.03 2.16
CA PHE A 726 -28.34 28.19 3.05
C PHE A 726 -27.05 28.07 3.85
N ASP A 727 -26.25 29.13 3.91
CA ASP A 727 -25.06 29.17 4.77
C ASP A 727 -25.46 29.78 6.12
N SER A 728 -25.48 28.94 7.16
CA SER A 728 -25.75 29.41 8.53
C SER A 728 -24.59 30.17 9.16
N GLY A 729 -23.39 30.11 8.56
CA GLY A 729 -22.23 30.90 8.95
C GLY A 729 -22.28 32.35 8.47
N GLU A 730 -22.86 32.61 7.29
CA GLU A 730 -22.99 33.96 6.70
C GLU A 730 -24.45 34.45 6.62
N MET A 731 -25.41 33.64 7.09
CA MET A 731 -26.86 33.90 7.11
C MET A 731 -27.44 34.17 5.72
N ALA A 732 -26.86 33.54 4.69
CA ALA A 732 -27.14 33.86 3.30
C ALA A 732 -27.71 32.66 2.54
N LEU A 733 -28.64 32.94 1.63
CA LEU A 733 -28.97 32.00 0.55
C LEU A 733 -27.78 31.93 -0.41
N ARG A 734 -27.35 30.71 -0.75
CA ARG A 734 -26.12 30.47 -1.53
C ARG A 734 -26.40 29.78 -2.85
N MET A 735 -27.44 28.96 -2.88
CA MET A 735 -27.72 28.13 -4.04
C MET A 735 -29.20 27.77 -4.11
N LEU A 736 -29.74 27.70 -5.32
CA LEU A 736 -31.02 27.09 -5.65
C LEU A 736 -30.82 26.09 -6.78
N TRP A 737 -31.57 24.98 -6.80
CA TRP A 737 -31.51 24.01 -7.91
C TRP A 737 -32.81 23.20 -8.00
N LYS A 738 -33.06 22.58 -9.16
CA LYS A 738 -34.26 21.78 -9.45
C LYS A 738 -33.97 20.29 -9.46
N GLY A 739 -34.97 19.45 -9.21
CA GLY A 739 -34.85 18.00 -9.35
C GLY A 739 -34.30 17.32 -8.09
N GLU A 740 -33.35 16.40 -8.27
CA GLU A 740 -32.81 15.59 -7.16
C GLU A 740 -32.20 16.47 -6.05
N PHE A 741 -32.42 16.10 -4.80
CA PHE A 741 -32.05 16.92 -3.65
C PHE A 741 -30.54 16.85 -3.38
N VAL A 742 -30.06 15.87 -2.62
CA VAL A 742 -28.63 15.74 -2.29
C VAL A 742 -28.19 14.28 -2.18
N SER A 743 -26.89 14.05 -2.36
CA SER A 743 -26.20 12.90 -1.79
C SER A 743 -25.34 13.31 -0.58
N ILE A 744 -25.28 12.47 0.44
CA ILE A 744 -24.56 12.72 1.70
C ILE A 744 -23.40 11.74 1.92
N ASP A 745 -22.30 12.29 2.44
CA ASP A 745 -21.13 11.55 2.95
C ASP A 745 -20.80 12.07 4.37
N ALA A 746 -19.74 11.57 5.01
CA ALA A 746 -19.39 11.93 6.38
C ALA A 746 -19.12 13.44 6.55
N GLY A 747 -20.13 14.19 7.00
CA GLY A 747 -20.05 15.63 7.24
C GLY A 747 -20.22 16.50 5.99
N HIS A 748 -20.49 15.91 4.82
CA HIS A 748 -20.63 16.62 3.54
C HIS A 748 -21.97 16.34 2.87
N PHE A 749 -22.47 17.32 2.11
CA PHE A 749 -23.59 17.10 1.18
C PHE A 749 -23.29 17.67 -0.22
N HIS A 750 -23.78 16.97 -1.23
CA HIS A 750 -23.59 17.28 -2.64
C HIS A 750 -24.96 17.46 -3.32
N PRO A 751 -25.31 18.66 -3.83
CA PRO A 751 -26.48 18.86 -4.67
C PRO A 751 -26.47 17.93 -5.88
N ARG A 752 -27.64 17.34 -6.21
CA ARG A 752 -27.75 16.32 -7.27
C ARG A 752 -28.63 16.71 -8.45
N GLY A 753 -29.34 17.83 -8.35
CA GLY A 753 -30.29 18.27 -9.36
C GLY A 753 -29.69 19.13 -10.47
N THR A 754 -30.56 19.72 -11.29
CA THR A 754 -30.24 20.51 -12.47
C THR A 754 -30.47 22.00 -12.23
N ASP A 755 -30.06 22.82 -13.20
CA ASP A 755 -30.33 24.26 -13.26
C ASP A 755 -29.89 25.02 -11.99
N PRO A 756 -28.62 24.93 -11.58
CA PRO A 756 -28.15 25.58 -10.37
C PRO A 756 -28.09 27.11 -10.54
N ILE A 757 -28.72 27.84 -9.63
CA ILE A 757 -28.54 29.28 -9.44
C ILE A 757 -27.63 29.48 -8.24
N THR A 758 -26.50 30.15 -8.42
CA THR A 758 -25.54 30.43 -7.35
C THR A 758 -25.61 31.89 -6.94
N PHE A 759 -25.63 32.15 -5.63
CA PHE A 759 -25.61 33.48 -5.05
C PHE A 759 -24.20 33.79 -4.52
N PRO A 760 -23.72 35.04 -4.64
CA PRO A 760 -22.34 35.41 -4.32
C PRO A 760 -22.03 35.29 -2.81
N PRO A 761 -20.81 34.91 -2.40
CA PRO A 761 -20.35 34.90 -0.99
C PRO A 761 -20.55 36.24 -0.28
N GLY A 762 -20.78 36.19 1.03
CA GLY A 762 -20.97 37.35 1.90
C GLY A 762 -22.35 37.42 2.57
N ILE A 763 -22.46 38.37 3.49
CA ILE A 763 -23.68 38.68 4.27
C ILE A 763 -24.80 39.25 3.38
N PRO A 764 -26.08 38.95 3.68
CA PRO A 764 -27.22 39.38 2.86
C PRO A 764 -27.59 40.86 3.02
N PHE A 765 -27.34 41.45 4.20
CA PHE A 765 -27.72 42.82 4.54
C PHE A 765 -26.47 43.62 4.92
N HIS A 766 -26.44 44.89 4.50
CA HIS A 766 -25.38 45.79 4.93
C HIS A 766 -25.78 47.26 4.83
N ARG A 767 -25.13 48.11 5.62
CA ARG A 767 -25.20 49.57 5.48
C ARG A 767 -23.98 50.02 4.71
N LEU A 768 -24.17 50.38 3.44
CA LEU A 768 -23.09 50.93 2.65
C LEU A 768 -22.75 52.35 3.12
N GLU A 769 -21.46 52.63 3.23
CA GLU A 769 -20.95 53.98 3.56
C GLU A 769 -21.22 54.99 2.43
N SER A 770 -21.26 54.51 1.18
CA SER A 770 -21.67 55.27 0.00
C SER A 770 -22.30 54.34 -1.05
N PRO A 771 -23.06 54.85 -2.03
CA PRO A 771 -23.64 54.03 -3.11
C PRO A 771 -22.63 53.17 -3.89
N GLU A 772 -21.37 53.63 -3.96
CA GLU A 772 -20.24 53.00 -4.65
C GLU A 772 -19.40 52.07 -3.75
N ALA A 773 -19.69 52.01 -2.45
CA ALA A 773 -18.93 51.18 -1.52
C ALA A 773 -19.01 49.68 -1.87
N THR A 774 -17.90 48.98 -1.68
CA THR A 774 -17.80 47.54 -1.98
C THR A 774 -18.58 46.73 -0.95
N TRP A 775 -19.34 45.71 -1.40
CA TRP A 775 -20.08 44.83 -0.49
C TRP A 775 -19.12 44.00 0.38
N PRO A 776 -19.33 43.88 1.71
CA PRO A 776 -18.44 43.13 2.59
C PRO A 776 -18.33 41.66 2.21
N ARG A 777 -17.11 41.12 2.32
CA ARG A 777 -16.78 39.71 2.07
C ARG A 777 -15.82 39.20 3.14
N LYS A 778 -15.93 37.91 3.45
CA LYS A 778 -15.02 37.25 4.40
C LYS A 778 -13.59 37.20 3.87
N ALA A 779 -12.66 37.90 4.54
CA ALA A 779 -11.23 37.79 4.28
C ALA A 779 -10.64 36.51 4.90
N LYS A 780 -9.55 35.96 4.33
CA LYS A 780 -8.91 34.70 4.79
C LYS A 780 -8.52 34.69 6.27
N THR A 781 -8.25 35.87 6.86
CA THR A 781 -7.77 36.04 8.24
C THR A 781 -8.81 36.68 9.17
N ASN A 782 -10.00 37.04 8.68
CA ASN A 782 -11.05 37.59 9.53
C ASN A 782 -11.91 36.47 10.14
N HIS A 783 -11.52 36.03 11.33
CA HIS A 783 -12.23 35.00 12.09
C HIS A 783 -13.53 35.51 12.76
N LEU A 784 -13.72 36.83 12.85
CA LEU A 784 -14.89 37.45 13.49
C LEU A 784 -16.04 37.68 12.51
N PHE A 785 -15.80 37.59 11.19
CA PHE A 785 -16.85 37.71 10.18
C PHE A 785 -17.86 36.55 10.25
N PRO A 786 -19.18 36.80 10.23
CA PRO A 786 -19.88 38.09 10.13
C PRO A 786 -20.31 38.73 11.46
N HIS A 787 -19.88 38.19 12.60
CA HIS A 787 -20.26 38.68 13.94
C HIS A 787 -19.82 40.13 14.20
N ASP A 788 -18.68 40.53 13.65
CA ASP A 788 -18.19 41.91 13.63
C ASP A 788 -19.10 42.89 12.86
N HIS A 789 -19.96 42.37 11.98
CA HIS A 789 -21.03 43.12 11.30
C HIS A 789 -22.40 42.98 11.98
N GLY A 790 -22.44 42.54 13.24
CA GLY A 790 -23.67 42.47 14.03
C GLY A 790 -24.56 41.27 13.74
N TYR A 791 -24.04 40.24 13.06
CA TYR A 791 -24.79 39.01 12.76
C TYR A 791 -24.75 37.98 13.89
N GLN A 792 -25.87 37.30 14.12
CA GLN A 792 -25.94 36.14 15.01
C GLN A 792 -26.97 35.13 14.53
N PHE A 793 -26.57 33.87 14.34
CA PHE A 793 -27.51 32.82 13.92
C PHE A 793 -28.26 32.31 15.14
N LEU A 794 -29.59 32.23 15.06
CA LEU A 794 -30.46 31.82 16.16
C LEU A 794 -31.11 30.46 15.91
N GLY A 795 -30.74 29.77 14.83
CA GLY A 795 -31.31 28.48 14.44
C GLY A 795 -32.48 28.62 13.46
N TYR A 796 -33.35 27.62 13.44
CA TYR A 796 -34.57 27.62 12.65
C TYR A 796 -35.64 26.78 13.33
N HIS A 797 -36.91 27.04 12.99
CA HIS A 797 -38.03 26.18 13.35
C HIS A 797 -38.68 25.63 12.09
N LEU A 798 -39.37 24.50 12.22
CA LEU A 798 -40.00 23.80 11.11
C LEU A 798 -41.52 23.96 11.20
N ASP A 799 -42.19 24.20 10.08
CA ASP A 799 -43.64 24.15 10.00
C ASP A 799 -44.17 22.70 9.90
N ALA A 800 -45.49 22.54 9.76
CA ALA A 800 -46.12 21.22 9.64
C ALA A 800 -45.65 20.40 8.42
N ARG A 801 -45.16 21.05 7.35
CA ARG A 801 -44.58 20.41 6.16
C ARG A 801 -43.05 20.28 6.26
N ARG A 802 -42.49 20.57 7.43
CA ARG A 802 -41.04 20.59 7.74
C ARG A 802 -40.25 21.66 6.99
N ARG A 803 -40.91 22.73 6.52
CA ARG A 803 -40.23 23.87 5.86
C ARG A 803 -39.54 24.73 6.93
N PRO A 804 -38.24 25.05 6.78
CA PRO A 804 -37.52 25.84 7.76
C PRO A 804 -37.83 27.33 7.63
N THR A 805 -38.06 27.98 8.77
CA THR A 805 -37.93 29.43 8.94
C THR A 805 -36.59 29.69 9.64
N PHE A 806 -35.61 30.20 8.90
CA PHE A 806 -34.29 30.54 9.44
C PHE A 806 -34.38 31.82 10.27
N ARG A 807 -33.75 31.81 11.45
CA ARG A 807 -33.79 32.94 12.39
C ARG A 807 -32.37 33.41 12.65
N TYR A 808 -32.15 34.70 12.46
CA TYR A 808 -30.87 35.33 12.76
C TYR A 808 -31.07 36.79 13.14
N ARG A 809 -30.09 37.37 13.83
CA ARG A 809 -30.07 38.78 14.21
C ARG A 809 -29.11 39.54 13.30
N TYR A 810 -29.48 40.74 12.91
CA TYR A 810 -28.61 41.73 12.27
C TYR A 810 -28.74 43.06 13.02
N GLU A 811 -27.69 43.49 13.71
CA GLU A 811 -27.62 44.76 14.46
C GLU A 811 -28.85 45.02 15.37
N GLY A 812 -29.30 43.99 16.09
CA GLY A 812 -30.47 44.07 16.98
C GLY A 812 -31.81 43.68 16.35
N ILE A 813 -31.93 43.70 15.02
CA ILE A 813 -33.14 43.33 14.28
C ILE A 813 -33.23 41.80 14.18
N LEU A 814 -34.35 41.22 14.60
CA LEU A 814 -34.64 39.81 14.37
C LEU A 814 -35.12 39.63 12.92
N VAL A 815 -34.43 38.78 12.16
CA VAL A 815 -34.80 38.37 10.81
C VAL A 815 -35.32 36.94 10.84
N GLU A 816 -36.51 36.75 10.28
CA GLU A 816 -37.06 35.43 10.00
C GLU A 816 -37.17 35.25 8.48
N ASP A 817 -36.51 34.23 7.95
CA ASP A 817 -36.32 33.99 6.53
C ASP A 817 -36.96 32.66 6.14
N PHE A 818 -38.10 32.75 5.47
CA PHE A 818 -38.95 31.62 5.14
C PHE A 818 -39.06 31.44 3.63
N PHE A 819 -38.94 30.20 3.17
CA PHE A 819 -39.06 29.82 1.77
C PHE A 819 -40.19 28.81 1.60
N GLU A 820 -41.03 29.05 0.61
CA GLU A 820 -42.09 28.14 0.18
C GLU A 820 -41.96 27.84 -1.32
N ASP A 821 -42.14 26.57 -1.67
CA ASP A 821 -42.32 26.11 -3.03
C ASP A 821 -43.77 26.34 -3.47
N VAL A 822 -43.94 27.04 -4.59
CA VAL A 822 -45.26 27.42 -5.12
C VAL A 822 -45.32 27.06 -6.60
N LEU A 823 -46.47 26.60 -7.07
CA LEU A 823 -46.75 26.38 -8.49
C LEU A 823 -47.42 27.62 -9.09
N ASP A 824 -46.97 28.02 -10.28
CA ASP A 824 -47.67 29.03 -11.08
C ASP A 824 -48.89 28.44 -11.82
N ALA A 825 -49.60 29.28 -12.57
CA ALA A 825 -50.77 28.86 -13.35
C ALA A 825 -50.46 27.83 -14.46
N GLN A 826 -49.18 27.62 -14.79
CA GLN A 826 -48.69 26.64 -15.76
C GLN A 826 -48.02 25.44 -15.08
N SER A 827 -48.23 25.25 -13.76
CA SER A 827 -47.64 24.18 -12.95
C SER A 827 -46.10 24.18 -12.94
N LYS A 828 -45.47 25.35 -13.11
CA LYS A 828 -44.03 25.50 -12.91
C LYS A 828 -43.76 25.92 -11.47
N ALA A 829 -42.88 25.17 -10.82
CA ALA A 829 -42.47 25.46 -9.45
C ALA A 829 -41.51 26.65 -9.39
N TYR A 830 -41.73 27.52 -8.40
CA TYR A 830 -40.83 28.62 -8.05
C TYR A 830 -40.76 28.78 -6.52
N PHE A 831 -39.73 29.49 -6.03
CA PHE A 831 -39.67 29.84 -4.61
C PHE A 831 -40.31 31.19 -4.35
N ARG A 832 -41.23 31.26 -3.39
CA ARG A 832 -41.57 32.51 -2.71
C ARG A 832 -40.78 32.59 -1.41
N ARG A 833 -40.00 33.66 -1.25
CA ARG A 833 -39.23 33.95 -0.04
C ARG A 833 -39.87 35.12 0.70
N THR A 834 -40.09 34.92 1.99
CA THR A 834 -40.66 35.92 2.89
C THR A 834 -39.64 36.22 3.98
N LEU A 835 -39.12 37.43 3.99
CA LEU A 835 -38.25 37.97 5.03
C LEU A 835 -39.09 38.83 5.97
N THR A 836 -39.20 38.42 7.22
CA THR A 836 -39.82 39.22 8.28
C THR A 836 -38.73 39.88 9.12
N PHE A 837 -38.84 41.19 9.33
CA PHE A 837 -37.97 41.97 10.20
C PHE A 837 -38.76 42.41 11.43
N THR A 838 -38.19 42.20 12.62
CA THR A 838 -38.77 42.68 13.89
C THR A 838 -37.74 43.50 14.65
N GLY A 839 -38.03 44.79 14.81
CA GLY A 839 -37.20 45.70 15.61
C GLY A 839 -37.33 45.44 17.13
N PRO A 840 -36.38 45.92 17.95
CA PRO A 840 -36.48 45.83 19.40
C PRO A 840 -37.71 46.62 19.91
N SER A 841 -38.63 45.93 20.57
CA SER A 841 -39.81 46.55 21.20
C SER A 841 -39.36 47.54 22.28
N GLY A 842 -39.85 48.77 22.26
CA GLY A 842 -39.45 49.83 23.19
C GLY A 842 -39.47 49.38 24.65
N SER A 843 -38.28 49.16 25.22
CA SER A 843 -38.06 49.02 26.66
C SER A 843 -36.94 50.00 27.03
N PRO A 844 -37.14 50.94 27.97
CA PRO A 844 -36.26 52.09 28.18
C PRO A 844 -35.01 51.76 29.02
N ALA A 845 -34.41 50.60 28.82
CA ALA A 845 -33.24 50.14 29.58
C ALA A 845 -32.22 49.40 28.70
N LEU A 846 -31.79 50.02 27.60
CA LEU A 846 -30.50 49.74 26.97
C LEU A 846 -29.90 51.10 26.58
N THR A 847 -29.02 51.64 27.41
CA THR A 847 -28.22 52.84 27.14
C THR A 847 -27.08 52.56 26.15
N ASP A 848 -27.32 51.70 25.17
CA ASP A 848 -26.27 51.15 24.31
C ASP A 848 -26.45 51.57 22.85
N SER A 849 -25.34 51.72 22.13
CA SER A 849 -25.27 52.20 20.74
C SER A 849 -26.07 51.36 19.73
N SER A 850 -26.51 50.16 20.13
CA SER A 850 -27.25 49.19 19.33
C SER A 850 -28.70 49.61 18.99
N ALA A 851 -29.40 50.32 19.88
CA ALA A 851 -30.79 50.74 19.63
C ALA A 851 -30.90 51.88 18.59
N LYS A 852 -29.87 52.75 18.50
CA LYS A 852 -29.78 53.79 17.46
C LYS A 852 -29.39 53.23 16.09
N SER A 853 -28.58 52.18 16.04
CA SER A 853 -28.21 51.50 14.79
C SER A 853 -29.41 50.76 14.17
N ALA A 854 -30.21 50.06 14.98
CA ALA A 854 -31.36 49.27 14.52
C ALA A 854 -32.46 50.06 13.77
N ALA A 855 -32.52 51.38 13.89
CA ALA A 855 -33.53 52.25 13.27
C ALA A 855 -33.10 52.88 11.93
N GLN A 856 -31.84 52.70 11.51
CA GLN A 856 -31.36 53.26 10.24
C GLN A 856 -31.77 52.38 9.04
N PRO A 857 -31.87 52.92 7.82
CA PRO A 857 -32.02 52.13 6.60
C PRO A 857 -30.80 51.27 6.29
N PHE A 858 -31.01 50.06 5.78
CA PHE A 858 -29.95 49.17 5.29
C PHE A 858 -30.35 48.54 3.97
N GLU A 859 -29.38 48.03 3.21
CA GLU A 859 -29.64 47.43 1.92
C GLU A 859 -29.62 45.91 2.00
N PHE A 860 -30.51 45.29 1.24
CA PHE A 860 -30.54 43.86 0.98
C PHE A 860 -30.04 43.57 -0.43
N ARG A 861 -29.02 42.72 -0.55
CA ARG A 861 -28.52 42.24 -1.84
C ARG A 861 -29.34 41.03 -2.29
N ALA A 862 -30.35 41.28 -3.13
CA ALA A 862 -31.39 40.31 -3.47
C ALA A 862 -30.99 39.32 -4.58
N ALA A 863 -30.17 39.77 -5.54
CA ALA A 863 -29.63 38.97 -6.64
C ALA A 863 -28.34 39.60 -7.17
N VAL A 864 -27.47 38.78 -7.78
CA VAL A 864 -26.26 39.21 -8.48
C VAL A 864 -26.11 38.39 -9.75
N GLY A 865 -25.67 39.00 -10.84
CA GLY A 865 -25.48 38.34 -12.13
C GLY A 865 -24.43 39.04 -12.99
N GLN A 866 -23.99 38.39 -14.06
CA GLN A 866 -23.11 39.02 -15.05
C GLN A 866 -23.87 40.09 -15.84
N HIS A 867 -25.15 39.86 -16.10
CA HIS A 867 -26.03 40.80 -16.77
C HIS A 867 -27.39 40.88 -16.04
N ILE A 868 -27.72 42.06 -15.51
CA ILE A 868 -29.04 42.30 -14.92
C ILE A 868 -29.84 43.31 -15.74
N THR A 869 -31.02 42.89 -16.19
CA THR A 869 -31.99 43.77 -16.85
C THR A 869 -33.19 44.02 -15.93
N SER A 870 -33.65 45.27 -15.90
CA SER A 870 -34.79 45.71 -15.08
C SER A 870 -35.98 46.01 -15.99
N SER A 871 -37.08 45.26 -15.85
CA SER A 871 -38.33 45.54 -16.56
C SER A 871 -39.20 46.55 -15.80
N SER A 872 -39.03 46.64 -14.48
CA SER A 872 -39.65 47.64 -13.61
C SER A 872 -38.88 47.70 -12.28
N ALA A 873 -39.20 48.67 -11.41
CA ALA A 873 -38.64 48.74 -10.05
C ALA A 873 -38.95 47.50 -9.16
N ARG A 874 -39.75 46.54 -9.65
CA ARG A 874 -40.12 45.30 -8.93
C ARG A 874 -39.84 44.02 -9.70
N SER A 875 -39.26 44.09 -10.90
CA SER A 875 -39.06 42.91 -11.76
C SER A 875 -37.71 42.97 -12.47
N PHE A 876 -36.87 41.97 -12.20
CA PHE A 876 -35.48 41.91 -12.64
C PHE A 876 -35.18 40.53 -13.24
N SER A 877 -34.36 40.50 -14.29
CA SER A 877 -33.78 39.27 -14.84
C SER A 877 -32.26 39.34 -14.64
N ALA A 878 -31.72 38.44 -13.82
CA ALA A 878 -30.31 38.30 -13.50
C ALA A 878 -29.80 36.96 -14.03
N ASP A 879 -29.10 36.99 -15.16
CA ASP A 879 -28.71 35.79 -15.90
C ASP A 879 -29.92 34.84 -16.13
N SER A 880 -29.90 33.62 -15.58
CA SER A 880 -31.01 32.66 -15.66
C SER A 880 -32.09 32.85 -14.60
N LEU A 881 -31.91 33.75 -13.63
CA LEU A 881 -32.85 33.99 -12.54
C LEU A 881 -33.76 35.19 -12.84
N ARG A 882 -35.08 34.99 -12.78
CA ARG A 882 -36.08 36.05 -12.72
C ARG A 882 -36.49 36.29 -11.27
N LEU A 883 -36.30 37.53 -10.81
CA LEU A 883 -36.63 38.01 -9.47
C LEU A 883 -37.81 38.99 -9.54
N ARG A 884 -38.87 38.70 -8.77
CA ARG A 884 -40.03 39.59 -8.62
C ARG A 884 -40.23 40.00 -7.17
N ILE A 885 -40.39 41.29 -6.91
CA ILE A 885 -40.73 41.83 -5.58
C ILE A 885 -42.25 41.97 -5.53
N THR A 886 -42.90 41.26 -4.61
CA THR A 886 -44.37 41.25 -4.49
C THR A 886 -44.90 42.08 -3.32
N SER A 887 -44.05 42.38 -2.34
CA SER A 887 -44.32 43.37 -1.29
C SER A 887 -44.18 44.81 -1.80
N ASP A 888 -44.59 45.79 -0.99
CA ASP A 888 -44.50 47.23 -1.29
C ASP A 888 -43.07 47.80 -1.15
N HIS A 889 -42.11 47.20 -1.86
CA HIS A 889 -40.72 47.62 -1.91
C HIS A 889 -40.29 47.86 -3.38
N SER A 890 -39.17 48.55 -3.58
CA SER A 890 -38.54 48.73 -4.89
C SER A 890 -37.07 48.31 -4.83
N GLY A 891 -36.59 47.74 -5.94
CA GLY A 891 -35.19 47.41 -6.16
C GLY A 891 -34.52 48.39 -7.12
N ARG A 892 -33.20 48.50 -7.02
CA ARG A 892 -32.35 49.22 -7.98
C ARG A 892 -31.23 48.30 -8.46
N VAL A 893 -30.84 48.44 -9.73
CA VAL A 893 -29.66 47.77 -10.27
C VAL A 893 -28.43 48.63 -10.00
N ARG A 894 -27.39 48.02 -9.45
CA ARG A 894 -26.06 48.64 -9.30
C ARG A 894 -25.08 47.89 -10.18
N SER A 895 -24.46 48.58 -11.13
CA SER A 895 -23.45 48.00 -12.01
C SER A 895 -22.05 48.00 -11.38
N GLY A 896 -21.29 46.95 -11.64
CA GLY A 896 -19.94 46.73 -11.11
C GLY A 896 -19.25 45.56 -11.81
N ALA A 897 -18.30 44.91 -11.15
CA ALA A 897 -17.67 43.66 -11.66
C ALA A 897 -18.69 42.50 -11.83
N SER A 898 -19.81 42.59 -11.14
CA SER A 898 -21.06 41.88 -11.43
C SER A 898 -22.19 42.85 -11.09
N ASP A 899 -23.28 42.83 -11.85
CA ASP A 899 -24.45 43.63 -11.56
C ASP A 899 -25.18 43.07 -10.32
N GLU A 900 -25.74 43.94 -9.48
CA GLU A 900 -26.45 43.54 -8.26
C GLU A 900 -27.84 44.22 -8.17
N VAL A 901 -28.85 43.49 -7.69
CA VAL A 901 -30.17 44.07 -7.31
C VAL A 901 -30.16 44.38 -5.81
N LEU A 902 -30.27 45.66 -5.49
CA LEU A 902 -30.29 46.16 -4.12
C LEU A 902 -31.69 46.64 -3.75
N ILE A 903 -32.17 46.25 -2.58
CA ILE A 903 -33.46 46.68 -2.01
C ILE A 903 -33.18 47.46 -0.73
N LEU A 904 -33.59 48.73 -0.69
CA LEU A 904 -33.46 49.55 0.51
C LEU A 904 -34.56 49.16 1.51
N LEU A 905 -34.17 48.80 2.72
CA LEU A 905 -35.07 48.41 3.80
C LEU A 905 -35.05 49.47 4.90
N ASN A 906 -36.24 49.98 5.23
CA ASN A 906 -36.44 50.96 6.29
C ASN A 906 -37.06 50.24 7.51
N PRO A 907 -36.28 49.90 8.55
CA PRO A 907 -36.83 49.23 9.72
C PRO A 907 -37.76 50.18 10.48
N THR A 908 -39.02 49.77 10.65
CA THR A 908 -39.99 50.46 11.51
C THR A 908 -39.92 49.89 12.93
N ALA A 909 -40.47 50.61 13.92
CA ALA A 909 -40.51 50.18 15.33
C ALA A 909 -41.43 48.96 15.61
N GLY A 910 -41.72 48.15 14.59
CA GLY A 910 -42.61 46.99 14.64
C GLY A 910 -42.17 45.89 13.67
N ARG A 911 -43.14 45.10 13.19
CA ARG A 911 -42.91 44.00 12.25
C ARG A 911 -43.09 44.48 10.80
N SER A 912 -42.10 44.28 9.94
CA SER A 912 -42.19 44.53 8.50
C SER A 912 -41.82 43.28 7.70
N THR A 913 -42.28 43.20 6.44
CA THR A 913 -42.12 41.99 5.61
C THR A 913 -41.72 42.35 4.19
N LEU A 914 -40.68 41.70 3.67
CA LEU A 914 -40.29 41.71 2.25
C LEU A 914 -40.62 40.35 1.63
N THR A 915 -41.36 40.35 0.53
CA THR A 915 -41.72 39.13 -0.19
C THR A 915 -41.16 39.16 -1.61
N LEU A 916 -40.49 38.07 -1.99
CA LEU A 916 -39.78 37.89 -3.25
C LEU A 916 -40.20 36.58 -3.91
N GLU A 917 -40.17 36.54 -5.23
CA GLU A 917 -40.33 35.31 -6.01
C GLU A 917 -39.09 35.08 -6.87
N TYR A 918 -38.54 33.87 -6.79
CA TYR A 918 -37.38 33.41 -7.55
C TYR A 918 -37.83 32.34 -8.56
N GLN A 919 -37.75 32.68 -9.85
CA GLN A 919 -38.14 31.81 -10.97
C GLN A 919 -36.95 31.63 -11.91
N TRP A 920 -36.62 30.40 -12.32
CA TRP A 920 -35.61 30.11 -13.34
C TRP A 920 -35.96 28.84 -14.09
#